data_AF-A0A1W9MT26-F1
#
_entry.id   AF-A0A1W9MT26-F1
#
_cell.length_a   1.000
_cell.length_b   1.000
_cell.length_c   1.000
_cell.angle_alpha   90.00
_cell.angle_beta   90.00
_cell.angle_gamma   90.00
#
_symmetry.space_group_name_H-M   'P 1'
#
loop_
_entity.id
_entity.type
_entity.pdbx_description
1 polymer ?
#
loop_
_entity_poly.entity_id
_entity_poly.type
_entity_poly.pdbx_seq_one_letter_code
_entity_poly.pdbx_strand_id
1 'polypeptide(L)'
;MSQPFNTIAEALENADNGASIYIAKGSYIESLNISSLYDLEIEGGWNNNSGVWTRDENLEPTATEIIAAAPAVLLSNAPHTFIEGLFIQNGLSAENSDSLHLSRSLSIGPVAVRITGGSAILTYNEILGVSENAGSGYGVILSNAAVIIDSNFIHADTAAIVFNAGSSGLVMNNSIHLRNLSNPGYGIRLESPLRGDVHIENNVLYFEGVSMTGIYEIGDIADKVILLRNQFYGDENLIFCHEINGNITDISKLGKGNIYHNIPPYTPCFETEGLPCMTLTHIPRPPGADLDGDMLPDEWEKLYFDDTGKYSAGDDPDNDGLSNIEEYINGTDPMNRDSDQDGMNDGEEIAKERNPLMSDLIKGGGIFIKAEDILSSELSDDAVQIRWQIAETSDFSSPVLDLKTKEYLNALTVPDMVLKADTVYYARIRTYDSAGNESEWIGSLTFKMPPASNDANNNGIPDVLEIDDETSDRDHNDVADVNQTDMKCVRSFGGDIAICLKAGENTASVDSLAFADPDMISDTENRPDEMPLGLISFRITTENPGDTAEVTVYFSEPVPDNAGWYKYDTVRGWQNYSWNTRFGDDRKTAVLTLKDGGFGDADGLANGVIADPSGPAISAEIFESGVFTVGTSGIVGMDWLYDGGMYKGILGIFSLRGMDSLVSDSAAFTAESLRRILTNTEDGYVVFTDEEEGARFSGLLGESKNWNSGVYKGLKRFQMRHGDRFATVLIPNSTLSDLRGGSLSKQPLFSLATSNPDHGLHLGQIADVNGMGNAFIYEDMGITVSDKDYNDLIFQITGVTAAAPALDDLVADKANWVDWRVSEKLGKKIVEHIEMPPVREETLRLSVTLTSAVPVHLFVYNPDEDECGREGGYIAGANFEIGGNSQQIFLPVSGEGNYRVVLRGAENGTCTLSIKSLQGETVILSEEIRRVDIKAHQSLSTDVAVSFKDGGPSIEAGTPQISKGADGNPLYYDFDGNGKIDDKDIEKVKSRWHSKIGEDAYDPFYDLDNDGEISILDVTGVAYNNPRSTF
;
A
#
# COMPACT_ATOMS: atom_id res chain seq x y z
N MET A 1 -41.35 -17.43 30.27
CA MET A 1 -42.43 -16.99 29.37
C MET A 1 -43.57 -16.42 30.22
N SER A 2 -43.74 -15.10 30.15
CA SER A 2 -44.95 -14.39 30.59
C SER A 2 -46.17 -14.90 29.81
N GLN A 3 -47.38 -14.54 30.24
CA GLN A 3 -48.62 -14.95 29.56
C GLN A 3 -48.62 -14.51 28.09
N PRO A 4 -49.22 -15.29 27.16
CA PRO A 4 -49.35 -14.88 25.77
C PRO A 4 -50.16 -13.57 25.68
N PHE A 5 -49.66 -12.62 24.89
CA PHE A 5 -50.36 -11.37 24.60
C PHE A 5 -51.42 -11.59 23.51
N ASN A 6 -52.48 -10.76 23.50
CA ASN A 6 -53.54 -10.90 22.50
C ASN A 6 -53.23 -10.17 21.19
N THR A 7 -52.34 -9.17 21.23
CA THR A 7 -51.89 -8.39 20.07
C THR A 7 -50.38 -8.16 20.16
N ILE A 8 -49.75 -7.84 19.01
CA ILE A 8 -48.32 -7.58 18.97
C ILE A 8 -48.00 -6.23 19.61
N ALA A 9 -48.88 -5.23 19.46
CA ALA A 9 -48.75 -3.95 20.15
C ALA A 9 -48.73 -4.11 21.68
N GLU A 10 -49.54 -5.00 22.24
CA GLU A 10 -49.54 -5.27 23.69
C GLU A 10 -48.22 -5.92 24.12
N ALA A 11 -47.63 -6.80 23.29
CA ALA A 11 -46.32 -7.38 23.56
C ALA A 11 -45.21 -6.32 23.57
N LEU A 12 -45.22 -5.40 22.59
CA LEU A 12 -44.26 -4.31 22.49
C LEU A 12 -44.37 -3.29 23.64
N GLU A 13 -45.59 -2.94 24.06
CA GLU A 13 -45.80 -2.06 25.22
C GLU A 13 -45.23 -2.63 26.54
N ASN A 14 -45.09 -3.95 26.62
CA ASN A 14 -44.58 -4.66 27.80
C ASN A 14 -43.15 -5.21 27.59
N ALA A 15 -42.51 -4.91 26.47
CA ALA A 15 -41.15 -5.35 26.17
C ALA A 15 -40.11 -4.46 26.89
N ASP A 16 -39.10 -5.11 27.47
CA ASP A 16 -37.87 -4.45 27.93
C ASP A 16 -36.80 -4.52 26.82
N ASN A 17 -35.71 -3.76 26.95
CA ASN A 17 -34.56 -3.90 26.05
C ASN A 17 -33.97 -5.33 26.15
N GLY A 18 -33.58 -5.92 25.02
CA GLY A 18 -33.11 -7.31 24.96
C GLY A 18 -34.23 -8.35 24.85
N ALA A 19 -35.48 -7.94 24.60
CA ALA A 19 -36.62 -8.85 24.55
C ALA A 19 -36.74 -9.58 23.20
N SER A 20 -37.20 -10.84 23.25
CA SER A 20 -37.61 -11.59 22.06
C SER A 20 -39.14 -11.73 22.01
N ILE A 21 -39.73 -11.38 20.88
CA ILE A 21 -41.17 -11.42 20.60
C ILE A 21 -41.44 -12.45 19.52
N TYR A 22 -42.08 -13.55 19.91
CA TYR A 22 -42.46 -14.63 19.00
C TYR A 22 -43.92 -14.47 18.56
N ILE A 23 -44.14 -14.35 17.25
CA ILE A 23 -45.44 -14.07 16.66
C ILE A 23 -46.00 -15.35 16.03
N ALA A 24 -47.21 -15.69 16.42
CA ALA A 24 -47.89 -16.86 15.90
C ALA A 24 -48.26 -16.68 14.41
N LYS A 25 -48.49 -17.80 13.71
CA LYS A 25 -49.04 -17.74 12.35
C LYS A 25 -50.44 -17.12 12.33
N GLY A 26 -50.70 -16.24 11.37
CA GLY A 26 -51.97 -15.55 11.18
C GLY A 26 -51.82 -14.15 10.59
N SER A 27 -52.96 -13.51 10.31
CA SER A 27 -53.02 -12.12 9.83
C SER A 27 -53.37 -11.17 10.96
N TYR A 28 -52.56 -10.13 11.14
CA TYR A 28 -52.61 -9.14 12.20
C TYR A 28 -52.94 -7.77 11.60
N ILE A 29 -54.14 -7.26 11.89
CA ILE A 29 -54.60 -5.95 11.41
C ILE A 29 -54.20 -4.88 12.44
N GLU A 30 -52.91 -4.67 12.62
CA GLU A 30 -52.32 -3.68 13.52
C GLU A 30 -50.98 -3.16 12.98
N SER A 31 -50.62 -1.90 13.30
CA SER A 31 -49.29 -1.35 12.99
C SER A 31 -48.29 -1.75 14.07
N LEU A 32 -47.07 -2.07 13.64
CA LEU A 32 -45.97 -2.38 14.53
C LEU A 32 -45.11 -1.14 14.74
N ASN A 33 -45.27 -0.46 15.89
CA ASN A 33 -44.50 0.73 16.22
C ASN A 33 -43.50 0.42 17.32
N ILE A 34 -42.21 0.41 16.96
CA ILE A 34 -41.09 0.12 17.85
C ILE A 34 -40.36 1.43 18.10
N SER A 35 -40.44 1.95 19.33
CA SER A 35 -39.85 3.24 19.67
C SER A 35 -39.00 3.14 20.93
N SER A 36 -37.72 3.52 20.83
CA SER A 36 -36.81 3.59 21.98
C SER A 36 -36.62 2.25 22.73
N LEU A 37 -36.68 1.14 22.00
CA LEU A 37 -36.34 -0.20 22.46
C LEU A 37 -35.05 -0.65 21.78
N TYR A 38 -34.18 -1.34 22.51
CA TYR A 38 -32.86 -1.78 22.03
C TYR A 38 -32.72 -3.29 22.11
N ASP A 39 -31.88 -3.87 21.25
CA ASP A 39 -31.56 -5.30 21.25
C ASP A 39 -32.82 -6.18 21.14
N LEU A 40 -33.78 -5.79 20.28
CA LEU A 40 -35.09 -6.42 20.18
C LEU A 40 -35.10 -7.50 19.09
N GLU A 41 -35.65 -8.67 19.38
CA GLU A 41 -35.82 -9.76 18.41
C GLU A 41 -37.31 -9.99 18.14
N ILE A 42 -37.72 -10.02 16.87
CA ILE A 42 -39.10 -10.24 16.43
C ILE A 42 -39.12 -11.34 15.38
N GLU A 43 -39.82 -12.43 15.68
CA GLU A 43 -39.86 -13.61 14.81
C GLU A 43 -41.29 -14.02 14.46
N GLY A 44 -41.58 -14.20 13.18
CA GLY A 44 -42.80 -14.82 12.69
C GLY A 44 -42.72 -16.36 12.59
N GLY A 45 -43.86 -16.97 12.24
CA GLY A 45 -43.92 -18.39 11.90
C GLY A 45 -44.11 -19.36 13.08
N TRP A 46 -44.46 -18.87 14.26
CA TRP A 46 -44.65 -19.71 15.44
C TRP A 46 -46.02 -20.39 15.49
N ASN A 47 -46.05 -21.64 15.97
CA ASN A 47 -47.26 -22.43 16.13
C ASN A 47 -47.38 -22.95 17.57
N ASN A 48 -48.61 -23.08 18.08
CA ASN A 48 -48.87 -23.66 19.39
C ASN A 48 -49.61 -25.00 19.25
N ASN A 49 -48.85 -26.09 19.37
CA ASN A 49 -49.37 -27.45 19.31
C ASN A 49 -49.52 -28.00 20.73
N SER A 50 -50.77 -28.03 21.24
CA SER A 50 -51.10 -28.59 22.57
C SER A 50 -50.35 -27.96 23.76
N GLY A 51 -50.03 -26.67 23.70
CA GLY A 51 -49.34 -25.94 24.76
C GLY A 51 -47.82 -25.91 24.61
N VAL A 52 -47.28 -26.46 23.52
CA VAL A 52 -45.87 -26.36 23.14
C VAL A 52 -45.76 -25.43 21.94
N TRP A 53 -44.92 -24.40 22.08
CA TRP A 53 -44.60 -23.47 21.00
C TRP A 53 -43.42 -24.02 20.21
N THR A 54 -43.58 -24.11 18.89
CA THR A 54 -42.55 -24.52 17.94
C THR A 54 -42.54 -23.56 16.76
N ARG A 55 -41.36 -23.27 16.24
CA ARG A 55 -41.16 -22.53 14.99
C ARG A 55 -41.14 -23.52 13.83
N ASP A 56 -41.72 -23.14 12.70
CA ASP A 56 -41.66 -23.98 11.49
C ASP A 56 -40.29 -23.87 10.83
N GLU A 57 -39.74 -25.01 10.41
CA GLU A 57 -38.42 -25.11 9.76
C GLU A 57 -38.43 -24.49 8.35
N ASN A 58 -39.55 -24.61 7.62
CA ASN A 58 -39.78 -23.98 6.32
C ASN A 58 -40.75 -22.80 6.49
N LEU A 59 -40.21 -21.60 6.69
CA LEU A 59 -40.97 -20.37 6.87
C LEU A 59 -41.58 -19.90 5.55
N GLU A 60 -42.84 -20.25 5.32
CA GLU A 60 -43.66 -19.61 4.29
C GLU A 60 -43.77 -18.09 4.58
N PRO A 61 -43.37 -17.19 3.68
CA PRO A 61 -43.35 -15.75 3.95
C PRO A 61 -44.71 -15.19 4.37
N THR A 62 -45.80 -15.76 3.85
CA THR A 62 -47.19 -15.37 4.17
C THR A 62 -47.71 -15.94 5.49
N ALA A 63 -46.91 -16.68 6.26
CA ALA A 63 -47.36 -17.36 7.47
C ALA A 63 -47.75 -16.40 8.61
N THR A 64 -47.06 -15.26 8.71
CA THR A 64 -47.33 -14.22 9.72
C THR A 64 -47.42 -12.86 9.03
N GLU A 65 -48.64 -12.38 8.84
CA GLU A 65 -48.93 -11.20 8.02
C GLU A 65 -49.30 -9.99 8.88
N ILE A 66 -48.66 -8.86 8.63
CA ILE A 66 -48.91 -7.56 9.26
C ILE A 66 -49.58 -6.65 8.24
N ILE A 67 -50.84 -6.27 8.53
CA ILE A 67 -51.67 -5.46 7.65
C ILE A 67 -52.00 -4.14 8.33
N ALA A 68 -51.35 -3.06 7.89
CA ALA A 68 -51.66 -1.72 8.38
C ALA A 68 -51.48 -0.64 7.31
N ALA A 69 -51.76 0.62 7.64
CA ALA A 69 -51.46 1.73 6.74
C ALA A 69 -49.94 1.94 6.62
N ALA A 70 -49.46 2.48 5.49
CA ALA A 70 -48.03 2.70 5.26
C ALA A 70 -47.41 3.74 6.22
N PRO A 71 -46.25 3.45 6.86
CA PRO A 71 -45.59 2.15 6.94
C PRO A 71 -46.29 1.23 7.96
N ALA A 72 -46.41 -0.06 7.63
CA ALA A 72 -47.02 -1.01 8.55
C ALA A 72 -46.11 -1.38 9.73
N VAL A 73 -44.79 -1.31 9.52
CA VAL A 73 -43.78 -1.44 10.56
C VAL A 73 -42.96 -0.15 10.62
N LEU A 74 -42.89 0.49 11.78
CA LEU A 74 -42.13 1.71 12.03
C LEU A 74 -41.17 1.50 13.20
N LEU A 75 -39.87 1.65 12.93
CA LEU A 75 -38.82 1.72 13.94
C LEU A 75 -38.39 3.17 14.12
N SER A 76 -38.28 3.63 15.37
CA SER A 76 -37.87 4.99 15.71
C SER A 76 -36.92 4.99 16.91
N ASN A 77 -35.65 5.29 16.67
CA ASN A 77 -34.59 5.18 17.68
C ASN A 77 -34.54 3.80 18.34
N ALA A 78 -34.56 2.74 17.53
CA ALA A 78 -34.60 1.36 17.99
C ALA A 78 -33.41 0.53 17.44
N PRO A 79 -32.17 0.83 17.87
CA PRO A 79 -30.99 0.10 17.41
C PRO A 79 -30.99 -1.38 17.82
N HIS A 80 -30.26 -2.19 17.05
CA HIS A 80 -30.06 -3.62 17.23
C HIS A 80 -31.37 -4.41 17.22
N THR A 81 -32.27 -4.04 16.30
CA THR A 81 -33.54 -4.75 16.14
C THR A 81 -33.41 -5.82 15.06
N PHE A 82 -33.76 -7.06 15.38
CA PHE A 82 -33.83 -8.20 14.45
C PHE A 82 -35.30 -8.51 14.14
N ILE A 83 -35.64 -8.60 12.85
CA ILE A 83 -36.96 -8.95 12.34
C ILE A 83 -36.82 -10.08 11.34
N GLU A 84 -37.50 -11.20 11.58
CA GLU A 84 -37.46 -12.35 10.69
C GLU A 84 -38.83 -12.99 10.46
N GLY A 85 -39.09 -13.44 9.22
CA GLY A 85 -40.24 -14.29 8.92
C GLY A 85 -41.59 -13.58 8.89
N LEU A 86 -41.63 -12.30 8.51
CA LEU A 86 -42.87 -11.52 8.45
C LEU A 86 -43.29 -11.19 7.01
N PHE A 87 -44.59 -11.21 6.75
CA PHE A 87 -45.19 -10.55 5.59
C PHE A 87 -45.70 -9.17 6.00
N ILE A 88 -45.08 -8.11 5.49
CA ILE A 88 -45.34 -6.71 5.84
C ILE A 88 -46.08 -6.04 4.69
N GLN A 89 -47.38 -5.84 4.87
CA GLN A 89 -48.22 -5.18 3.88
C GLN A 89 -48.26 -3.67 4.13
N ASN A 90 -47.86 -2.89 3.12
CA ASN A 90 -47.62 -1.44 3.15
C ASN A 90 -46.27 -0.99 3.74
N GLY A 91 -45.26 -1.86 3.69
CA GLY A 91 -43.85 -1.50 3.86
C GLY A 91 -43.37 -1.26 5.29
N LEU A 92 -42.05 -1.18 5.42
CA LEU A 92 -41.30 -0.95 6.66
C LEU A 92 -40.52 0.37 6.57
N SER A 93 -40.50 1.13 7.66
CA SER A 93 -39.66 2.33 7.80
C SER A 93 -38.86 2.29 9.10
N ALA A 94 -37.55 2.51 9.01
CA ALA A 94 -36.66 2.64 10.16
C ALA A 94 -36.02 4.02 10.19
N GLU A 95 -36.17 4.71 11.32
CA GLU A 95 -35.69 6.07 11.54
C GLU A 95 -34.73 6.12 12.72
N ASN A 96 -33.52 6.64 12.51
CA ASN A 96 -32.46 6.80 13.53
C ASN A 96 -32.19 5.49 14.31
N SER A 97 -32.19 4.36 13.59
CA SER A 97 -32.08 3.02 14.19
C SER A 97 -30.87 2.30 13.57
N ASP A 98 -29.83 2.11 14.38
CA ASP A 98 -28.58 1.45 13.95
C ASP A 98 -28.66 -0.07 14.09
N SER A 99 -28.12 -0.79 13.11
CA SER A 99 -28.07 -2.26 13.05
C SER A 99 -29.45 -2.92 13.09
N LEU A 100 -30.39 -2.45 12.27
CA LEU A 100 -31.60 -3.23 11.96
C LEU A 100 -31.20 -4.44 11.11
N HIS A 101 -31.64 -5.64 11.47
CA HIS A 101 -31.53 -6.82 10.61
C HIS A 101 -32.93 -7.27 10.20
N LEU A 102 -33.24 -7.20 8.91
CA LEU A 102 -34.46 -7.75 8.32
C LEU A 102 -34.09 -9.00 7.51
N SER A 103 -34.66 -10.14 7.85
CA SER A 103 -34.39 -11.39 7.14
C SER A 103 -35.62 -12.24 6.86
N ARG A 104 -35.55 -13.08 5.81
CA ARG A 104 -36.59 -14.07 5.46
C ARG A 104 -38.01 -13.50 5.48
N SER A 105 -38.17 -12.25 5.08
CA SER A 105 -39.43 -11.50 5.17
C SER A 105 -39.89 -11.03 3.79
N LEU A 106 -41.20 -10.88 3.63
CA LEU A 106 -41.81 -10.29 2.44
C LEU A 106 -42.31 -8.89 2.79
N SER A 107 -41.84 -7.85 2.12
CA SER A 107 -42.35 -6.49 2.29
C SER A 107 -42.93 -5.97 0.99
N ILE A 108 -44.19 -5.51 1.01
CA ILE A 108 -44.87 -4.98 -0.18
C ILE A 108 -45.44 -3.60 0.08
N GLY A 109 -45.30 -2.67 -0.86
CA GLY A 109 -45.95 -1.37 -0.78
C GLY A 109 -45.42 -0.35 -1.80
N PRO A 110 -45.95 0.89 -1.79
CA PRO A 110 -45.46 1.96 -2.65
C PRO A 110 -43.99 2.32 -2.36
N VAL A 111 -43.55 2.06 -1.13
CA VAL A 111 -42.15 1.98 -0.69
C VAL A 111 -42.07 0.76 0.22
N ALA A 112 -41.37 -0.29 -0.19
CA ALA A 112 -41.35 -1.54 0.55
C ALA A 112 -40.43 -1.46 1.78
N VAL A 113 -39.24 -0.86 1.67
CA VAL A 113 -38.33 -0.63 2.79
C VAL A 113 -37.75 0.77 2.73
N ARG A 114 -37.75 1.49 3.85
CA ARG A 114 -37.13 2.81 4.00
C ARG A 114 -36.22 2.84 5.24
N ILE A 115 -34.99 3.29 5.07
CA ILE A 115 -34.02 3.52 6.16
C ILE A 115 -33.60 4.99 6.14
N THR A 116 -33.79 5.70 7.25
CA THR A 116 -33.47 7.13 7.36
C THR A 116 -32.70 7.40 8.65
N GLY A 117 -31.41 7.74 8.53
CA GLY A 117 -30.53 7.88 9.69
C GLY A 117 -30.29 6.53 10.36
N GLY A 118 -29.11 5.97 10.17
CA GLY A 118 -28.65 4.76 10.86
C GLY A 118 -28.20 3.65 9.93
N SER A 119 -28.25 2.38 10.36
CA SER A 119 -27.75 1.24 9.58
C SER A 119 -28.67 0.01 9.56
N ALA A 120 -28.63 -0.75 8.46
CA ALA A 120 -29.43 -1.96 8.31
C ALA A 120 -28.74 -3.08 7.51
N ILE A 121 -29.14 -4.33 7.76
CA ILE A 121 -28.79 -5.54 7.03
C ILE A 121 -30.08 -6.18 6.52
N LEU A 122 -30.22 -6.32 5.21
CA LEU A 122 -31.38 -6.94 4.55
C LEU A 122 -30.91 -8.22 3.87
N THR A 123 -31.38 -9.38 4.34
CA THR A 123 -30.95 -10.70 3.85
C THR A 123 -32.10 -11.66 3.55
N TYR A 124 -32.08 -12.35 2.42
CA TYR A 124 -33.09 -13.38 2.10
C TYR A 124 -34.53 -12.88 2.11
N ASN A 125 -34.77 -11.63 1.73
CA ASN A 125 -36.11 -11.04 1.70
C ASN A 125 -36.71 -11.00 0.29
N GLU A 126 -38.03 -10.92 0.23
CA GLU A 126 -38.77 -10.47 -0.94
C GLU A 126 -39.24 -9.01 -0.73
N ILE A 127 -38.81 -8.10 -1.60
CA ILE A 127 -39.07 -6.67 -1.46
C ILE A 127 -39.81 -6.18 -2.70
N LEU A 128 -41.10 -5.87 -2.56
CA LEU A 128 -42.00 -5.58 -3.67
C LEU A 128 -42.47 -4.11 -3.62
N GLY A 129 -41.75 -3.25 -4.32
CA GLY A 129 -42.06 -1.84 -4.52
C GLY A 129 -43.07 -1.59 -5.64
N VAL A 130 -44.36 -1.80 -5.38
CA VAL A 130 -45.42 -1.73 -6.39
C VAL A 130 -46.35 -0.54 -6.20
N SER A 131 -46.83 0.08 -7.28
CA SER A 131 -47.80 1.17 -7.22
C SER A 131 -48.66 1.34 -8.47
N GLU A 132 -49.94 1.64 -8.28
CA GLU A 132 -50.88 2.00 -9.36
C GLU A 132 -50.64 3.42 -9.93
N ASN A 133 -49.83 4.25 -9.26
CA ASN A 133 -49.59 5.63 -9.65
C ASN A 133 -48.23 5.79 -10.34
N ALA A 134 -48.24 6.32 -11.57
CA ALA A 134 -47.04 6.64 -12.34
C ALA A 134 -46.08 7.53 -11.52
N GLY A 135 -44.90 7.01 -11.16
CA GLY A 135 -43.85 7.72 -10.39
C GLY A 135 -43.68 7.29 -8.92
N SER A 136 -44.25 6.13 -8.54
CA SER A 136 -44.07 5.49 -7.23
C SER A 136 -43.91 3.97 -7.40
N GLY A 137 -43.50 3.26 -6.35
CA GLY A 137 -43.11 1.84 -6.45
C GLY A 137 -41.61 1.68 -6.30
N TYR A 138 -41.13 1.90 -5.08
CA TYR A 138 -39.72 1.79 -4.72
C TYR A 138 -39.49 0.55 -3.87
N GLY A 139 -38.43 -0.22 -4.18
CA GLY A 139 -38.02 -1.35 -3.35
C GLY A 139 -37.43 -0.85 -2.03
N VAL A 140 -36.18 -0.39 -2.07
CA VAL A 140 -35.44 0.11 -0.91
C VAL A 140 -35.06 1.58 -1.10
N ILE A 141 -35.29 2.41 -0.08
CA ILE A 141 -34.85 3.82 -0.05
C ILE A 141 -33.99 4.08 1.17
N LEU A 142 -32.83 4.68 0.95
CA LEU A 142 -31.85 5.05 1.96
C LEU A 142 -31.68 6.58 1.99
N SER A 143 -31.63 7.14 3.18
CA SER A 143 -31.37 8.58 3.39
C SER A 143 -30.46 8.77 4.60
N ASN A 144 -29.25 9.26 4.38
CA ASN A 144 -28.23 9.42 5.43
C ASN A 144 -28.02 8.13 6.25
N ALA A 145 -27.94 7.00 5.56
CA ALA A 145 -27.93 5.66 6.15
C ALA A 145 -26.89 4.74 5.50
N ALA A 146 -26.45 3.72 6.24
CA ALA A 146 -25.57 2.65 5.75
C ALA A 146 -26.34 1.33 5.64
N VAL A 147 -26.13 0.54 4.58
CA VAL A 147 -26.85 -0.73 4.42
C VAL A 147 -25.98 -1.86 3.87
N ILE A 148 -26.32 -3.09 4.23
CA ILE A 148 -25.94 -4.31 3.52
C ILE A 148 -27.23 -4.92 2.96
N ILE A 149 -27.31 -5.10 1.64
CA ILE A 149 -28.43 -5.72 0.94
C ILE A 149 -27.88 -6.96 0.24
N ASP A 150 -28.15 -8.13 0.80
CA ASP A 150 -27.56 -9.39 0.35
C ASP A 150 -28.63 -10.47 0.11
N SER A 151 -28.55 -11.19 -1.01
CA SER A 151 -29.38 -12.38 -1.25
C SER A 151 -30.89 -12.14 -1.20
N ASN A 152 -31.36 -10.99 -1.71
CA ASN A 152 -32.78 -10.64 -1.73
C ASN A 152 -33.36 -10.71 -3.16
N PHE A 153 -34.68 -10.95 -3.24
CA PHE A 153 -35.46 -10.70 -4.45
C PHE A 153 -36.14 -9.33 -4.35
N ILE A 154 -35.80 -8.41 -5.26
CA ILE A 154 -36.31 -7.04 -5.26
C ILE A 154 -37.07 -6.78 -6.55
N HIS A 155 -38.36 -6.48 -6.43
CA HIS A 155 -39.18 -6.01 -7.53
C HIS A 155 -39.57 -4.55 -7.35
N ALA A 156 -39.50 -3.75 -8.41
CA ALA A 156 -39.96 -2.37 -8.37
C ALA A 156 -40.56 -1.86 -9.69
N ASP A 157 -41.48 -0.90 -9.56
CA ASP A 157 -42.09 -0.21 -10.70
C ASP A 157 -41.34 1.09 -11.09
N THR A 158 -40.61 1.71 -10.16
CA THR A 158 -39.89 2.98 -10.39
C THR A 158 -38.39 2.85 -10.19
N ALA A 159 -37.95 2.47 -8.99
CA ALA A 159 -36.55 2.20 -8.72
C ALA A 159 -36.40 1.09 -7.68
N ALA A 160 -35.52 0.12 -7.94
CA ALA A 160 -35.36 -1.01 -7.02
C ALA A 160 -34.63 -0.59 -5.75
N ILE A 161 -33.52 0.15 -5.88
CA ILE A 161 -32.75 0.65 -4.75
C ILE A 161 -32.40 2.13 -4.98
N VAL A 162 -32.57 2.96 -3.97
CA VAL A 162 -32.26 4.40 -4.01
C VAL A 162 -31.34 4.77 -2.85
N PHE A 163 -30.13 5.21 -3.17
CA PHE A 163 -29.21 5.87 -2.24
C PHE A 163 -29.37 7.38 -2.38
N ASN A 164 -30.06 8.02 -1.43
CA ASN A 164 -30.07 9.48 -1.37
C ASN A 164 -28.78 10.01 -0.72
N ALA A 165 -28.50 11.31 -0.89
CA ALA A 165 -27.31 11.97 -0.35
C ALA A 165 -27.04 11.60 1.12
N GLY A 166 -25.75 11.41 1.44
CA GLY A 166 -25.26 10.98 2.75
C GLY A 166 -25.38 9.48 3.02
N SER A 167 -25.81 8.67 2.05
CA SER A 167 -25.93 7.22 2.21
C SER A 167 -24.68 6.48 1.71
N SER A 168 -24.52 5.22 2.14
CA SER A 168 -23.49 4.29 1.69
C SER A 168 -23.97 2.84 1.84
N GLY A 169 -23.29 1.86 1.25
CA GLY A 169 -23.66 0.46 1.46
C GLY A 169 -23.13 -0.53 0.43
N LEU A 170 -23.39 -1.80 0.73
CA LEU A 170 -23.03 -2.96 -0.08
C LEU A 170 -24.31 -3.62 -0.60
N VAL A 171 -24.37 -3.87 -1.91
CA VAL A 171 -25.49 -4.53 -2.60
C VAL A 171 -24.93 -5.75 -3.33
N MET A 172 -25.22 -6.95 -2.83
CA MET A 172 -24.69 -8.17 -3.43
C MET A 172 -25.62 -9.36 -3.49
N ASN A 173 -25.40 -10.26 -4.45
CA ASN A 173 -26.14 -11.51 -4.61
C ASN A 173 -27.66 -11.34 -4.73
N ASN A 174 -28.15 -10.16 -5.16
CA ASN A 174 -29.59 -9.90 -5.25
C ASN A 174 -30.10 -10.19 -6.67
N SER A 175 -31.35 -10.64 -6.75
CA SER A 175 -32.13 -10.66 -7.99
C SER A 175 -33.06 -9.45 -8.02
N ILE A 176 -32.77 -8.52 -8.93
CA ILE A 176 -33.44 -7.23 -9.06
C ILE A 176 -34.26 -7.23 -10.34
N HIS A 177 -35.57 -7.17 -10.20
CA HIS A 177 -36.52 -7.09 -11.30
C HIS A 177 -37.19 -5.73 -11.37
N LEU A 178 -36.91 -5.00 -12.44
CA LEU A 178 -37.52 -3.70 -12.70
C LEU A 178 -38.50 -3.79 -13.86
N ARG A 179 -39.76 -3.39 -13.62
CA ARG A 179 -40.79 -3.31 -14.66
C ARG A 179 -41.43 -1.92 -14.71
N ASN A 180 -41.18 -1.15 -15.76
CA ASN A 180 -41.75 0.20 -15.90
C ASN A 180 -42.23 0.48 -17.33
N LEU A 181 -43.56 0.66 -17.48
CA LEU A 181 -44.22 0.77 -18.79
C LEU A 181 -44.47 2.21 -19.24
N SER A 182 -44.21 3.21 -18.39
CA SER A 182 -44.70 4.59 -18.62
C SER A 182 -43.66 5.69 -18.38
N ASN A 183 -42.61 5.42 -17.60
CA ASN A 183 -41.60 6.38 -17.17
C ASN A 183 -40.21 5.74 -17.21
N PRO A 184 -39.12 6.53 -17.13
CA PRO A 184 -37.79 5.97 -16.94
C PRO A 184 -37.73 5.16 -15.63
N GLY A 185 -37.19 3.95 -15.72
CA GLY A 185 -36.96 3.05 -14.59
C GLY A 185 -35.48 2.94 -14.28
N TYR A 186 -35.15 2.82 -12.99
CA TYR A 186 -33.78 2.69 -12.51
C TYR A 186 -33.59 1.39 -11.72
N GLY A 187 -32.58 0.59 -12.03
CA GLY A 187 -32.22 -0.55 -11.18
C GLY A 187 -31.76 -0.03 -9.82
N ILE A 188 -30.61 0.63 -9.82
CA ILE A 188 -30.04 1.28 -8.63
C ILE A 188 -29.82 2.76 -8.96
N ARG A 189 -30.36 3.64 -8.12
CA ARG A 189 -30.18 5.08 -8.23
C ARG A 189 -29.26 5.58 -7.12
N LEU A 190 -28.25 6.35 -7.51
CA LEU A 190 -27.24 6.91 -6.62
C LEU A 190 -27.30 8.44 -6.70
N GLU A 191 -27.55 9.11 -5.57
CA GLU A 191 -27.63 10.57 -5.50
C GLU A 191 -26.52 11.13 -4.61
N SER A 192 -25.58 11.83 -5.24
CA SER A 192 -24.40 12.41 -4.60
C SER A 192 -24.73 13.68 -3.80
N PRO A 193 -23.92 14.02 -2.77
CA PRO A 193 -22.73 13.28 -2.33
C PRO A 193 -23.09 12.06 -1.48
N LEU A 194 -22.47 10.93 -1.79
CA LEU A 194 -22.51 9.72 -0.95
C LEU A 194 -21.56 9.88 0.25
N ARG A 195 -21.85 9.22 1.38
CA ARG A 195 -21.03 9.31 2.62
C ARG A 195 -19.82 8.36 2.61
N GLY A 196 -19.62 7.62 1.52
CA GLY A 196 -18.52 6.68 1.30
C GLY A 196 -18.74 5.85 0.04
N ASP A 197 -17.87 4.86 -0.17
CA ASP A 197 -17.95 3.97 -1.34
C ASP A 197 -19.26 3.16 -1.31
N VAL A 198 -19.92 3.05 -2.46
CA VAL A 198 -21.04 2.13 -2.69
C VAL A 198 -20.53 0.99 -3.56
N HIS A 199 -20.69 -0.24 -3.06
CA HIS A 199 -20.24 -1.44 -3.74
C HIS A 199 -21.45 -2.26 -4.19
N ILE A 200 -21.51 -2.55 -5.49
CA ILE A 200 -22.58 -3.31 -6.14
C ILE A 200 -21.93 -4.49 -6.86
N GLU A 201 -22.12 -5.69 -6.31
CA GLU A 201 -21.39 -6.88 -6.71
C GLU A 201 -22.32 -8.09 -6.93
N ASN A 202 -22.11 -8.87 -7.98
CA ASN A 202 -22.81 -10.17 -8.15
C ASN A 202 -24.34 -10.09 -8.09
N ASN A 203 -24.94 -9.03 -8.64
CA ASN A 203 -26.40 -8.92 -8.72
C ASN A 203 -26.88 -9.30 -10.12
N VAL A 204 -28.08 -9.87 -10.19
CA VAL A 204 -28.80 -10.10 -11.45
C VAL A 204 -29.86 -9.02 -11.60
N LEU A 205 -29.74 -8.17 -12.62
CA LEU A 205 -30.67 -7.08 -12.88
C LEU A 205 -31.45 -7.35 -14.17
N TYR A 206 -32.76 -7.54 -14.04
CA TYR A 206 -33.67 -7.84 -15.14
C TYR A 206 -34.60 -6.65 -15.42
N PHE A 207 -34.61 -6.18 -16.67
CA PHE A 207 -35.28 -4.93 -17.06
C PHE A 207 -36.40 -5.17 -18.08
N GLU A 208 -37.63 -4.81 -17.71
CA GLU A 208 -38.80 -4.85 -18.59
C GLU A 208 -39.44 -3.47 -18.74
N GLY A 209 -39.43 -2.94 -19.97
CA GLY A 209 -40.22 -1.77 -20.32
C GLY A 209 -39.43 -0.74 -21.11
N VAL A 210 -39.73 0.54 -20.92
CA VAL A 210 -39.18 1.62 -21.76
C VAL A 210 -38.26 2.55 -20.96
N SER A 211 -37.13 2.94 -21.57
CA SER A 211 -36.17 3.89 -20.98
C SER A 211 -35.57 3.42 -19.65
N MET A 212 -35.00 2.21 -19.66
CA MET A 212 -34.39 1.58 -18.49
C MET A 212 -32.94 2.00 -18.34
N THR A 213 -32.54 2.26 -17.09
CA THR A 213 -31.14 2.43 -16.73
C THR A 213 -30.79 1.47 -15.59
N GLY A 214 -29.69 0.74 -15.73
CA GLY A 214 -29.20 -0.17 -14.70
C GLY A 214 -28.78 0.60 -13.46
N ILE A 215 -27.69 1.34 -13.57
CA ILE A 215 -27.16 2.22 -12.52
C ILE A 215 -27.35 3.67 -12.94
N TYR A 216 -28.01 4.48 -12.13
CA TYR A 216 -28.30 5.88 -12.44
C TYR A 216 -27.71 6.81 -11.39
N GLU A 217 -26.59 7.45 -11.73
CA GLU A 217 -25.90 8.41 -10.86
C GLU A 217 -26.37 9.84 -11.14
N ILE A 218 -26.62 10.60 -10.07
CA ILE A 218 -27.06 12.00 -10.15
C ILE A 218 -26.26 12.83 -9.15
N GLY A 219 -25.66 13.92 -9.63
CA GLY A 219 -24.97 14.86 -8.75
C GLY A 219 -24.03 15.82 -9.49
N ASP A 220 -23.35 16.67 -8.70
CA ASP A 220 -22.32 17.60 -9.20
C ASP A 220 -20.88 17.07 -8.98
N ILE A 221 -20.72 15.93 -8.29
CA ILE A 221 -19.44 15.33 -7.90
C ILE A 221 -19.49 13.84 -8.22
N ALA A 222 -18.44 13.29 -8.84
CA ALA A 222 -18.32 11.85 -9.06
C ALA A 222 -17.88 11.17 -7.75
N ASP A 223 -18.73 10.32 -7.20
CA ASP A 223 -18.41 9.47 -6.06
C ASP A 223 -17.80 8.14 -6.54
N LYS A 224 -16.99 7.48 -5.71
CA LYS A 224 -16.37 6.20 -6.07
C LYS A 224 -17.40 5.07 -5.90
N VAL A 225 -17.89 4.54 -7.01
CA VAL A 225 -18.82 3.40 -7.05
C VAL A 225 -18.11 2.20 -7.65
N ILE A 226 -18.20 1.05 -6.98
CA ILE A 226 -17.59 -0.21 -7.42
C ILE A 226 -18.68 -1.09 -8.02
N LEU A 227 -18.51 -1.48 -9.28
CA LEU A 227 -19.44 -2.33 -10.04
C LEU A 227 -18.71 -3.59 -10.51
N LEU A 228 -18.94 -4.75 -9.88
CA LEU A 228 -18.24 -5.99 -10.20
C LEU A 228 -19.20 -7.16 -10.41
N ARG A 229 -18.95 -8.01 -11.41
CA ARG A 229 -19.68 -9.27 -11.60
C ARG A 229 -21.22 -9.19 -11.67
N ASN A 230 -21.80 -8.04 -12.03
CA ASN A 230 -23.25 -7.93 -12.17
C ASN A 230 -23.71 -8.40 -13.55
N GLN A 231 -24.86 -9.06 -13.58
CA GLN A 231 -25.49 -9.52 -14.82
C GLN A 231 -26.68 -8.62 -15.16
N PHE A 232 -26.68 -8.04 -16.36
CA PHE A 232 -27.74 -7.18 -16.86
C PHE A 232 -28.52 -7.91 -17.94
N TYR A 233 -29.82 -8.08 -17.75
CA TYR A 233 -30.76 -8.64 -18.72
C TYR A 233 -31.69 -7.53 -19.19
N GLY A 234 -31.54 -7.10 -20.43
CA GLY A 234 -32.33 -5.99 -20.98
C GLY A 234 -32.29 -5.94 -22.49
N ASP A 235 -33.22 -5.19 -23.08
CA ASP A 235 -33.22 -4.98 -24.53
C ASP A 235 -32.01 -4.15 -24.98
N GLU A 236 -31.85 -3.99 -26.29
CA GLU A 236 -30.75 -3.22 -26.89
C GLU A 236 -30.73 -1.72 -26.50
N ASN A 237 -31.78 -1.21 -25.83
CA ASN A 237 -31.89 0.18 -25.40
C ASN A 237 -31.49 0.39 -23.94
N LEU A 238 -31.10 -0.68 -23.22
CA LEU A 238 -30.67 -0.58 -21.83
C LEU A 238 -29.43 0.32 -21.71
N ILE A 239 -29.51 1.34 -20.85
CA ILE A 239 -28.34 2.08 -20.39
C ILE A 239 -27.78 1.34 -19.19
N PHE A 240 -26.57 0.78 -19.27
CA PHE A 240 -26.02 0.00 -18.15
C PHE A 240 -25.69 0.90 -16.96
N CYS A 241 -25.02 2.02 -17.22
CA CYS A 241 -24.76 3.05 -16.23
C CYS A 241 -24.96 4.44 -16.85
N HIS A 242 -25.57 5.35 -16.10
CA HIS A 242 -25.59 6.78 -16.41
C HIS A 242 -24.72 7.49 -15.40
N GLU A 243 -23.66 8.12 -15.89
CA GLU A 243 -22.77 8.95 -15.09
C GLU A 243 -22.99 10.43 -15.42
N ILE A 244 -22.46 11.31 -14.57
CA ILE A 244 -22.43 12.77 -14.77
C ILE A 244 -21.83 13.15 -16.14
N ASN A 245 -20.92 12.32 -16.68
CA ASN A 245 -20.23 12.55 -17.96
C ASN A 245 -20.92 11.89 -19.17
N GLY A 246 -22.02 11.17 -18.98
CA GLY A 246 -22.81 10.56 -20.05
C GLY A 246 -23.19 9.10 -19.80
N ASN A 247 -23.87 8.51 -20.78
CA ASN A 247 -24.37 7.14 -20.70
C ASN A 247 -23.29 6.12 -21.09
N ILE A 248 -23.12 5.11 -20.26
CA ILE A 248 -22.41 3.87 -20.57
C ILE A 248 -23.42 2.86 -21.11
N THR A 249 -23.27 2.55 -22.39
CA THR A 249 -24.07 1.56 -23.16
C THR A 249 -23.22 0.41 -23.67
N ASP A 250 -21.97 0.33 -23.21
CA ASP A 250 -21.01 -0.71 -23.54
C ASP A 250 -20.57 -1.36 -22.23
N ILE A 251 -20.92 -2.64 -22.04
CA ILE A 251 -20.71 -3.36 -20.78
C ILE A 251 -19.22 -3.48 -20.43
N SER A 252 -18.33 -3.47 -21.44
CA SER A 252 -16.87 -3.55 -21.24
C SER A 252 -16.28 -2.31 -20.56
N LYS A 253 -17.06 -1.23 -20.46
CA LYS A 253 -16.67 0.00 -19.76
C LYS A 253 -17.11 0.03 -18.30
N LEU A 254 -17.89 -0.95 -17.86
CA LEU A 254 -18.13 -1.16 -16.43
C LEU A 254 -16.98 -1.98 -15.82
N GLY A 255 -16.92 -2.08 -14.49
CA GLY A 255 -15.88 -2.85 -13.80
C GLY A 255 -15.80 -4.32 -14.24
N LYS A 256 -14.76 -5.04 -13.78
CA LYS A 256 -14.50 -6.41 -14.25
C LYS A 256 -15.64 -7.38 -13.90
N GLY A 257 -15.91 -8.31 -14.82
CA GLY A 257 -16.87 -9.40 -14.65
C GLY A 257 -18.34 -9.06 -14.89
N ASN A 258 -18.70 -7.81 -15.21
CA ASN A 258 -20.08 -7.49 -15.54
C ASN A 258 -20.47 -8.08 -16.91
N ILE A 259 -21.64 -8.72 -16.99
CA ILE A 259 -22.11 -9.42 -18.18
C ILE A 259 -23.43 -8.80 -18.64
N TYR A 260 -23.60 -8.65 -19.95
CA TYR A 260 -24.86 -8.22 -20.56
C TYR A 260 -25.47 -9.35 -21.38
N HIS A 261 -26.73 -9.64 -21.08
CA HIS A 261 -27.56 -10.59 -21.79
C HIS A 261 -28.67 -9.81 -22.52
N ASN A 262 -28.59 -9.80 -23.85
CA ASN A 262 -29.60 -9.15 -24.67
C ASN A 262 -30.87 -9.99 -24.70
N ILE A 263 -31.98 -9.43 -24.24
CA ILE A 263 -33.30 -10.06 -24.31
C ILE A 263 -34.15 -9.42 -25.43
N PRO A 264 -35.14 -10.14 -26.00
CA PRO A 264 -36.01 -9.58 -27.03
C PRO A 264 -36.68 -8.27 -26.60
N PRO A 265 -36.89 -7.31 -27.52
CA PRO A 265 -37.53 -6.05 -27.20
C PRO A 265 -38.89 -6.26 -26.52
N TYR A 266 -39.08 -5.60 -25.39
CA TYR A 266 -40.31 -5.70 -24.62
C TYR A 266 -41.50 -5.30 -25.49
N THR A 267 -42.43 -6.24 -25.72
CA THR A 267 -43.69 -5.97 -26.41
C THR A 267 -44.77 -5.72 -25.37
N PRO A 268 -45.31 -4.48 -25.26
CA PRO A 268 -46.38 -4.18 -24.31
C PRO A 268 -47.58 -5.06 -24.60
N CYS A 269 -47.92 -5.91 -23.65
CA CYS A 269 -49.15 -6.65 -23.70
C CYS A 269 -50.31 -5.70 -23.34
N PHE A 270 -51.26 -5.54 -24.26
CA PHE A 270 -52.50 -4.84 -23.97
C PHE A 270 -53.52 -5.86 -23.48
N GLU A 271 -54.23 -5.56 -22.40
CA GLU A 271 -55.40 -6.32 -21.95
C GLU A 271 -56.54 -6.23 -22.98
N THR A 272 -56.43 -6.94 -24.10
CA THR A 272 -57.55 -7.20 -24.99
C THR A 272 -57.50 -8.65 -25.46
N GLU A 273 -58.33 -9.47 -24.83
CA GLU A 273 -58.83 -10.78 -25.24
C GLU A 273 -57.89 -11.65 -26.11
N GLY A 274 -57.02 -12.44 -25.45
CA GLY A 274 -56.64 -13.76 -26.01
C GLY A 274 -55.17 -14.15 -26.01
N LEU A 275 -54.23 -13.29 -25.60
CA LEU A 275 -52.82 -13.65 -25.38
C LEU A 275 -52.41 -13.12 -24.00
N PRO A 276 -51.96 -13.97 -23.06
CA PRO A 276 -51.48 -13.47 -21.77
C PRO A 276 -50.23 -12.62 -22.02
N CYS A 277 -50.20 -11.43 -21.41
CA CYS A 277 -48.96 -10.77 -21.02
C CYS A 277 -47.93 -11.80 -20.55
N MET A 278 -46.62 -11.58 -20.75
CA MET A 278 -45.65 -12.26 -19.89
C MET A 278 -46.07 -12.01 -18.45
N THR A 279 -46.59 -13.06 -17.83
CA THR A 279 -46.82 -13.15 -16.40
C THR A 279 -45.45 -13.04 -15.74
N LEU A 280 -45.40 -12.53 -14.51
CA LEU A 280 -44.19 -12.41 -13.66
C LEU A 280 -43.45 -13.75 -13.40
N THR A 281 -43.70 -14.77 -14.22
CA THR A 281 -43.20 -16.15 -14.22
C THR A 281 -41.99 -16.35 -15.15
N HIS A 282 -41.50 -15.31 -15.86
CA HIS A 282 -40.34 -15.38 -16.78
C HIS A 282 -39.07 -14.68 -16.25
N ILE A 283 -39.18 -13.96 -15.13
CA ILE A 283 -37.99 -13.52 -14.38
C ILE A 283 -37.59 -14.72 -13.54
N PRO A 284 -36.29 -15.07 -13.43
CA PRO A 284 -35.82 -16.03 -12.44
C PRO A 284 -36.38 -15.65 -11.06
N ARG A 285 -37.44 -16.36 -10.74
CA ARG A 285 -38.22 -16.36 -9.52
C ARG A 285 -38.44 -17.84 -9.23
N PRO A 286 -38.67 -18.21 -7.98
CA PRO A 286 -39.17 -19.54 -7.67
C PRO A 286 -40.49 -19.83 -8.45
N PRO A 287 -40.88 -21.09 -8.64
CA PRO A 287 -41.20 -21.73 -9.94
C PRO A 287 -42.63 -21.62 -10.54
N GLY A 288 -42.89 -21.91 -11.86
CA GLY A 288 -44.30 -22.06 -12.32
C GLY A 288 -44.85 -22.41 -13.75
N ALA A 289 -44.15 -22.79 -14.84
CA ALA A 289 -44.85 -23.18 -16.12
C ALA A 289 -44.25 -24.38 -16.87
N ASP A 290 -44.93 -25.53 -16.81
CA ASP A 290 -44.48 -26.89 -17.25
C ASP A 290 -45.50 -27.53 -18.24
N LEU A 291 -45.17 -27.66 -19.52
CA LEU A 291 -46.03 -28.09 -20.64
C LEU A 291 -45.97 -29.59 -20.92
N ASP A 292 -44.81 -30.21 -20.68
CA ASP A 292 -44.64 -31.66 -20.88
C ASP A 292 -45.00 -32.47 -19.62
N GLY A 293 -45.20 -31.77 -18.50
CA GLY A 293 -45.78 -32.26 -17.26
C GLY A 293 -44.78 -32.98 -16.37
N ASP A 294 -43.49 -32.68 -16.51
CA ASP A 294 -42.41 -33.34 -15.80
C ASP A 294 -41.95 -32.60 -14.53
N MET A 295 -42.56 -31.45 -14.23
CA MET A 295 -42.30 -30.54 -13.11
C MET A 295 -41.17 -29.52 -13.35
N LEU A 296 -40.48 -29.55 -14.48
CA LEU A 296 -39.60 -28.47 -14.94
C LEU A 296 -40.39 -27.43 -15.72
N PRO A 297 -40.03 -26.14 -15.65
CA PRO A 297 -40.67 -25.16 -16.50
C PRO A 297 -40.10 -25.16 -17.91
N ASP A 298 -40.99 -25.05 -18.89
CA ASP A 298 -40.69 -24.92 -20.31
C ASP A 298 -39.59 -23.90 -20.62
N GLU A 299 -39.57 -22.79 -19.89
CA GLU A 299 -38.64 -21.69 -20.15
C GLU A 299 -37.26 -21.98 -19.56
N TRP A 300 -37.18 -22.71 -18.45
CA TRP A 300 -35.91 -23.20 -17.91
C TRP A 300 -35.35 -24.30 -18.81
N GLU A 301 -36.18 -25.23 -19.27
CA GLU A 301 -35.77 -26.26 -20.22
C GLU A 301 -35.32 -25.67 -21.57
N LYS A 302 -36.00 -24.65 -22.09
CA LYS A 302 -35.56 -23.96 -23.31
C LYS A 302 -34.25 -23.21 -23.11
N LEU A 303 -34.06 -22.59 -21.94
CA LEU A 303 -32.86 -21.82 -21.63
C LEU A 303 -31.61 -22.69 -21.66
N TYR A 304 -31.67 -23.85 -20.99
CA TYR A 304 -30.50 -24.71 -20.84
C TYR A 304 -30.40 -25.80 -21.91
N PHE A 305 -31.53 -26.24 -22.47
CA PHE A 305 -31.56 -27.42 -23.35
C PHE A 305 -31.99 -27.13 -24.79
N ASP A 306 -32.45 -25.91 -25.09
CA ASP A 306 -33.07 -25.49 -26.36
C ASP A 306 -34.37 -26.25 -26.73
N ASP A 307 -34.90 -27.13 -25.88
CA ASP A 307 -36.03 -28.02 -26.16
C ASP A 307 -36.71 -28.54 -24.86
N THR A 308 -38.02 -28.38 -24.73
CA THR A 308 -38.90 -28.75 -23.58
C THR A 308 -39.21 -30.26 -23.52
N GLY A 309 -38.20 -31.09 -23.71
CA GLY A 309 -38.38 -32.54 -23.80
C GLY A 309 -37.10 -33.29 -24.17
N LYS A 310 -35.97 -32.59 -24.21
CA LYS A 310 -34.65 -33.16 -24.46
C LYS A 310 -34.07 -33.83 -23.21
N TYR A 311 -34.30 -33.24 -22.04
CA TYR A 311 -33.96 -33.79 -20.74
C TYR A 311 -35.15 -33.62 -19.81
N SER A 312 -35.43 -34.64 -19.02
CA SER A 312 -36.54 -34.63 -18.07
C SER A 312 -36.10 -34.14 -16.67
N ALA A 313 -37.05 -33.83 -15.82
CA ALA A 313 -36.86 -33.45 -14.40
C ALA A 313 -35.90 -34.34 -13.60
N GLY A 314 -35.82 -35.63 -13.91
CA GLY A 314 -34.95 -36.59 -13.22
C GLY A 314 -33.61 -36.85 -13.88
N ASP A 315 -33.28 -36.16 -14.97
CA ASP A 315 -31.98 -36.28 -15.62
C ASP A 315 -30.95 -35.35 -14.94
N ASP A 316 -29.68 -35.71 -15.00
CA ASP A 316 -28.53 -34.98 -14.44
C ASP A 316 -27.48 -34.87 -15.57
N PRO A 317 -27.56 -33.84 -16.42
CA PRO A 317 -26.79 -33.80 -17.66
C PRO A 317 -25.31 -33.54 -17.46
N ASP A 318 -24.93 -32.78 -16.44
CA ASP A 318 -23.54 -32.43 -16.14
C ASP A 318 -22.89 -33.37 -15.10
N ASN A 319 -23.68 -34.26 -14.51
CA ASN A 319 -23.32 -35.33 -13.58
C ASN A 319 -22.76 -34.84 -12.25
N ASP A 320 -23.25 -33.71 -11.76
CA ASP A 320 -22.85 -33.09 -10.50
C ASP A 320 -23.56 -33.72 -9.27
N GLY A 321 -24.64 -34.47 -9.51
CA GLY A 321 -25.41 -35.18 -8.49
C GLY A 321 -26.75 -34.54 -8.15
N LEU A 322 -27.11 -33.40 -8.75
CA LEU A 322 -28.45 -32.84 -8.77
C LEU A 322 -29.17 -33.26 -10.05
N SER A 323 -30.45 -33.63 -9.90
CA SER A 323 -31.33 -33.74 -11.05
C SER A 323 -31.78 -32.36 -11.52
N ASN A 324 -32.14 -32.23 -12.78
CA ASN A 324 -32.66 -31.00 -13.38
C ASN A 324 -33.74 -30.30 -12.51
N ILE A 325 -34.60 -31.06 -11.84
CA ILE A 325 -35.63 -30.48 -10.95
C ILE A 325 -35.02 -29.92 -9.67
N GLU A 326 -34.00 -30.57 -9.13
CA GLU A 326 -33.23 -30.08 -7.99
C GLU A 326 -32.41 -28.86 -8.40
N GLU A 327 -31.76 -28.88 -9.56
CA GLU A 327 -31.03 -27.73 -10.10
C GLU A 327 -31.95 -26.54 -10.35
N TYR A 328 -33.12 -26.81 -10.92
CA TYR A 328 -34.15 -25.80 -11.09
C TYR A 328 -34.65 -25.20 -9.76
N ILE A 329 -34.81 -26.03 -8.72
CA ILE A 329 -35.22 -25.59 -7.38
C ILE A 329 -34.10 -24.77 -6.71
N ASN A 330 -32.85 -25.13 -6.93
CA ASN A 330 -31.67 -24.47 -6.36
C ASN A 330 -31.17 -23.30 -7.22
N GLY A 331 -31.71 -23.13 -8.42
CA GLY A 331 -31.40 -22.05 -9.36
C GLY A 331 -30.08 -22.22 -10.11
N THR A 332 -29.51 -23.43 -10.11
CA THR A 332 -28.22 -23.78 -10.70
C THR A 332 -28.34 -24.07 -12.21
N ASP A 333 -27.21 -24.12 -12.91
CA ASP A 333 -27.11 -24.36 -14.35
C ASP A 333 -26.98 -25.87 -14.62
N PRO A 334 -28.00 -26.53 -15.17
CA PRO A 334 -28.04 -27.97 -15.43
C PRO A 334 -27.08 -28.49 -16.51
N MET A 335 -26.27 -27.60 -17.07
CA MET A 335 -25.20 -27.93 -18.01
C MET A 335 -23.82 -27.63 -17.43
N ASN A 336 -23.74 -27.15 -16.19
CA ASN A 336 -22.53 -26.71 -15.54
C ASN A 336 -22.51 -27.12 -14.07
N ARG A 337 -21.63 -28.10 -13.77
CA ARG A 337 -21.53 -28.76 -12.46
C ARG A 337 -21.28 -27.83 -11.27
N ASP A 338 -20.85 -26.61 -11.50
CA ASP A 338 -20.41 -25.64 -10.49
C ASP A 338 -20.89 -24.25 -10.97
N SER A 339 -22.08 -23.88 -10.53
CA SER A 339 -22.85 -22.76 -11.09
C SER A 339 -22.29 -21.40 -10.70
N ASP A 340 -21.69 -21.27 -9.52
CA ASP A 340 -21.07 -20.04 -9.05
C ASP A 340 -19.54 -20.00 -9.24
N GLN A 341 -18.98 -21.10 -9.78
CA GLN A 341 -17.59 -21.27 -10.18
C GLN A 341 -16.61 -21.14 -9.01
N ASP A 342 -17.03 -21.61 -7.84
CA ASP A 342 -16.29 -21.52 -6.60
C ASP A 342 -15.46 -22.79 -6.27
N GLY A 343 -15.69 -23.86 -7.04
CA GLY A 343 -14.93 -25.09 -7.02
C GLY A 343 -15.62 -26.25 -6.29
N MET A 344 -16.73 -26.00 -5.59
CA MET A 344 -17.66 -27.06 -5.19
C MET A 344 -18.70 -27.27 -6.28
N ASN A 345 -19.15 -28.51 -6.48
CA ASN A 345 -20.26 -28.73 -7.39
C ASN A 345 -21.59 -28.52 -6.68
N ASP A 346 -22.61 -28.11 -7.43
CA ASP A 346 -23.87 -27.65 -6.87
C ASP A 346 -24.53 -28.76 -6.01
N GLY A 347 -24.42 -30.02 -6.44
CA GLY A 347 -24.88 -31.19 -5.71
C GLY A 347 -24.17 -31.46 -4.38
N GLU A 348 -22.86 -31.24 -4.33
CA GLU A 348 -22.08 -31.34 -3.09
C GLU A 348 -22.44 -30.23 -2.10
N GLU A 349 -22.71 -29.01 -2.58
CA GLU A 349 -23.10 -27.87 -1.75
C GLU A 349 -24.47 -28.10 -1.11
N ILE A 350 -25.45 -28.53 -1.89
CA ILE A 350 -26.79 -28.85 -1.39
C ILE A 350 -26.77 -30.02 -0.39
N ALA A 351 -25.96 -31.05 -0.64
CA ALA A 351 -25.79 -32.16 0.30
C ALA A 351 -25.18 -31.72 1.65
N LYS A 352 -24.47 -30.58 1.67
CA LYS A 352 -23.86 -29.97 2.85
C LYS A 352 -24.67 -28.79 3.41
N GLU A 353 -25.91 -28.60 2.96
CA GLU A 353 -26.79 -27.47 3.34
C GLU A 353 -26.20 -26.08 3.03
N ARG A 354 -25.41 -25.98 1.95
CA ARG A 354 -24.78 -24.75 1.45
C ARG A 354 -25.51 -24.20 0.21
N ASN A 355 -25.12 -23.02 -0.27
CA ASN A 355 -25.83 -22.32 -1.34
C ASN A 355 -25.06 -22.38 -2.67
N PRO A 356 -25.50 -23.20 -3.65
CA PRO A 356 -24.78 -23.47 -4.89
C PRO A 356 -24.74 -22.32 -5.91
N LEU A 357 -25.25 -21.16 -5.53
CA LEU A 357 -25.21 -19.93 -6.33
C LEU A 357 -24.40 -18.83 -5.64
N MET A 358 -23.83 -19.15 -4.50
CA MET A 358 -23.16 -18.21 -3.63
C MET A 358 -21.89 -18.83 -3.11
N SER A 359 -20.80 -18.35 -3.72
CA SER A 359 -19.44 -18.69 -3.35
C SER A 359 -19.28 -18.85 -1.84
N ASP A 360 -19.07 -20.09 -1.40
CA ASP A 360 -18.97 -20.59 -0.02
C ASP A 360 -17.63 -20.21 0.62
N LEU A 361 -17.08 -19.10 0.17
CA LEU A 361 -15.76 -18.66 0.55
C LEU A 361 -15.89 -17.57 1.57
N ILE A 362 -15.15 -17.73 2.67
CA ILE A 362 -14.72 -16.58 3.45
C ILE A 362 -13.89 -15.74 2.48
N LYS A 363 -14.56 -14.80 1.81
CA LYS A 363 -13.93 -13.78 0.99
C LYS A 363 -12.91 -13.11 1.90
N GLY A 364 -11.63 -13.17 1.55
CA GLY A 364 -10.54 -12.38 2.15
C GLY A 364 -10.69 -10.87 1.93
N GLY A 365 -11.92 -10.34 2.06
CA GLY A 365 -12.19 -8.93 2.20
C GLY A 365 -11.96 -8.57 3.66
N GLY A 366 -10.76 -8.11 3.98
CA GLY A 366 -10.37 -7.71 5.33
C GLY A 366 -11.41 -6.84 6.04
N ILE A 367 -11.47 -6.92 7.37
CA ILE A 367 -12.37 -6.08 8.16
C ILE A 367 -12.09 -4.61 7.89
N PHE A 368 -13.12 -3.86 7.50
CA PHE A 368 -13.01 -2.44 7.26
C PHE A 368 -13.35 -1.66 8.54
N ILE A 369 -12.37 -0.97 9.12
CA ILE A 369 -12.54 -0.15 10.32
C ILE A 369 -12.40 1.32 9.92
N LYS A 370 -13.44 2.14 10.12
CA LYS A 370 -13.32 3.58 9.89
C LYS A 370 -12.85 4.30 11.14
N ALA A 371 -12.09 5.38 10.96
CA ALA A 371 -11.65 6.22 12.06
C ALA A 371 -12.85 6.83 12.79
N GLU A 372 -13.92 7.18 12.05
CA GLU A 372 -15.17 7.70 12.63
C GLU A 372 -15.86 6.73 13.60
N ASP A 373 -15.68 5.41 13.42
CA ASP A 373 -16.28 4.39 14.30
C ASP A 373 -15.54 4.29 15.65
N ILE A 374 -14.30 4.78 15.72
CA ILE A 374 -13.46 4.77 16.93
C ILE A 374 -13.63 6.08 17.72
N LEU A 375 -13.94 7.18 17.04
CA LEU A 375 -13.90 8.54 17.58
C LEU A 375 -15.25 9.01 18.13
N SER A 376 -15.22 9.73 19.25
CA SER A 376 -16.38 10.49 19.75
C SER A 376 -16.37 11.98 19.37
N SER A 377 -15.31 12.44 18.70
CA SER A 377 -15.11 13.83 18.23
C SER A 377 -14.24 13.87 16.96
N GLU A 378 -14.34 14.95 16.17
CA GLU A 378 -13.55 15.13 14.95
C GLU A 378 -12.03 15.10 15.19
N LEU A 379 -11.29 14.55 14.23
CA LEU A 379 -9.82 14.52 14.22
C LEU A 379 -9.27 15.93 13.97
N SER A 380 -8.02 16.15 14.38
CA SER A 380 -7.32 17.41 14.09
C SER A 380 -7.16 17.62 12.59
N ASP A 381 -7.54 18.81 12.11
CA ASP A 381 -7.39 19.23 10.71
C ASP A 381 -5.94 19.22 10.21
N ASP A 382 -4.97 19.17 11.12
CA ASP A 382 -3.53 19.21 10.82
C ASP A 382 -2.90 17.81 10.71
N ALA A 383 -3.69 16.74 10.86
CA ALA A 383 -3.23 15.37 10.83
C ALA A 383 -2.87 14.91 9.40
N VAL A 384 -1.64 14.41 9.23
CA VAL A 384 -1.13 13.91 7.93
C VAL A 384 -0.92 12.39 7.91
N GLN A 385 -0.91 11.72 9.07
CA GLN A 385 -0.75 10.27 9.22
C GLN A 385 -1.59 9.75 10.39
N ILE A 386 -1.95 8.47 10.33
CA ILE A 386 -2.65 7.76 11.41
C ILE A 386 -1.85 6.51 11.79
N ARG A 387 -1.82 6.18 13.08
CA ARG A 387 -1.40 4.88 13.58
C ARG A 387 -2.60 4.13 14.14
N TRP A 388 -2.81 2.92 13.63
CA TRP A 388 -3.88 2.01 13.98
C TRP A 388 -3.34 0.93 14.91
N GLN A 389 -4.10 0.58 15.94
CA GLN A 389 -3.77 -0.55 16.80
C GLN A 389 -5.01 -1.37 17.11
N ILE A 390 -4.89 -2.70 16.95
CA ILE A 390 -5.92 -3.69 17.28
C ILE A 390 -5.35 -4.66 18.30
N ALA A 391 -6.14 -5.03 19.31
CA ALA A 391 -5.73 -5.93 20.38
C ALA A 391 -6.85 -6.89 20.80
N GLU A 392 -6.47 -8.06 21.34
CA GLU A 392 -7.42 -9.02 21.95
C GLU A 392 -7.89 -8.57 23.34
N THR A 393 -7.20 -7.59 23.94
CA THR A 393 -7.52 -7.05 25.27
C THR A 393 -7.85 -5.57 25.21
N SER A 394 -8.81 -5.14 26.04
CA SER A 394 -9.29 -3.75 26.06
C SER A 394 -8.27 -2.73 26.58
N ASP A 395 -7.20 -3.21 27.24
CA ASP A 395 -6.07 -2.39 27.68
C ASP A 395 -4.94 -2.30 26.66
N PHE A 396 -5.10 -2.95 25.50
CA PHE A 396 -4.13 -3.00 24.41
C PHE A 396 -2.76 -3.59 24.82
N SER A 397 -2.73 -4.45 25.84
CA SER A 397 -1.52 -5.17 26.27
C SER A 397 -1.16 -6.37 25.38
N SER A 398 -2.12 -6.86 24.58
CA SER A 398 -1.93 -7.95 23.62
C SER A 398 -2.31 -7.51 22.20
N PRO A 399 -1.49 -6.65 21.55
CA PRO A 399 -1.77 -6.17 20.21
C PRO A 399 -1.59 -7.30 19.18
N VAL A 400 -2.50 -7.34 18.20
CA VAL A 400 -2.44 -8.22 17.03
C VAL A 400 -2.21 -7.45 15.73
N LEU A 401 -2.27 -6.13 15.79
CA LEU A 401 -1.90 -5.24 14.67
C LEU A 401 -1.45 -3.90 15.24
N ASP A 402 -0.36 -3.35 14.72
CA ASP A 402 0.12 -2.02 15.06
C ASP A 402 0.81 -1.35 13.87
N LEU A 403 0.06 -0.53 13.14
CA LEU A 403 0.47 -0.03 11.83
C LEU A 403 0.39 1.49 11.77
N LYS A 404 1.47 2.13 11.32
CA LYS A 404 1.52 3.57 11.02
C LYS A 404 1.43 3.78 9.50
N THR A 405 0.47 4.59 9.06
CA THR A 405 0.24 4.88 7.64
C THR A 405 1.19 5.96 7.12
N LYS A 406 1.53 5.89 5.82
CA LYS A 406 2.34 6.90 5.12
C LYS A 406 1.58 8.22 4.93
N GLU A 407 0.28 8.13 4.67
CA GLU A 407 -0.65 9.24 4.49
C GLU A 407 -1.85 9.12 5.42
N TYR A 408 -2.66 10.17 5.50
CA TYR A 408 -3.87 10.17 6.31
C TYR A 408 -4.91 9.23 5.69
N LEU A 409 -5.17 8.11 6.36
CA LEU A 409 -6.09 7.08 5.90
C LEU A 409 -7.28 7.03 6.85
N ASN A 410 -8.46 7.43 6.40
CA ASN A 410 -9.67 7.51 7.23
C ASN A 410 -10.32 6.16 7.53
N ALA A 411 -9.87 5.09 6.89
CA ALA A 411 -10.34 3.74 7.14
C ALA A 411 -9.27 2.69 6.86
N LEU A 412 -9.15 1.70 7.73
CA LEU A 412 -8.21 0.59 7.60
C LEU A 412 -8.97 -0.65 7.12
N THR A 413 -8.50 -1.25 6.02
CA THR A 413 -8.80 -2.65 5.73
C THR A 413 -7.78 -3.49 6.50
N VAL A 414 -8.24 -4.24 7.50
CA VAL A 414 -7.36 -5.12 8.29
C VAL A 414 -6.82 -6.22 7.36
N PRO A 415 -5.50 -6.46 7.31
CA PRO A 415 -4.95 -7.51 6.47
C PRO A 415 -5.56 -8.87 6.77
N ASP A 416 -5.69 -9.69 5.74
CA ASP A 416 -6.28 -11.02 5.86
C ASP A 416 -5.50 -11.90 6.83
N MET A 417 -6.16 -12.86 7.48
CA MET A 417 -5.59 -13.81 8.44
C MET A 417 -4.97 -13.24 9.74
N VAL A 418 -4.96 -11.91 9.92
CA VAL A 418 -4.53 -11.25 11.18
C VAL A 418 -5.49 -11.55 12.33
N LEU A 419 -6.80 -11.44 12.07
CA LEU A 419 -7.86 -11.64 13.06
C LEU A 419 -8.36 -13.09 13.07
N LYS A 420 -8.62 -13.63 14.26
CA LYS A 420 -9.19 -14.97 14.45
C LYS A 420 -10.71 -14.93 14.44
N ALA A 421 -11.33 -15.92 13.81
CA ALA A 421 -12.77 -16.14 13.92
C ALA A 421 -13.23 -16.26 15.39
N ASP A 422 -14.50 -15.94 15.64
CA ASP A 422 -15.15 -15.98 16.96
C ASP A 422 -14.44 -15.19 18.10
N THR A 423 -13.50 -14.29 17.76
CA THR A 423 -12.68 -13.57 18.74
C THR A 423 -13.11 -12.11 18.87
N VAL A 424 -13.11 -11.59 20.11
CA VAL A 424 -13.41 -10.18 20.41
C VAL A 424 -12.13 -9.36 20.32
N TYR A 425 -12.21 -8.22 19.64
CA TYR A 425 -11.10 -7.29 19.43
C TYR A 425 -11.46 -5.87 19.84
N TYR A 426 -10.41 -5.11 20.14
CA TYR A 426 -10.46 -3.70 20.50
C TYR A 426 -9.56 -2.91 19.56
N ALA A 427 -10.06 -1.82 18.97
CA ALA A 427 -9.30 -0.95 18.08
C ALA A 427 -9.19 0.48 18.63
N ARG A 428 -8.02 1.10 18.45
CA ARG A 428 -7.76 2.51 18.75
C ARG A 428 -6.86 3.14 17.69
N ILE A 429 -6.86 4.47 17.64
CA ILE A 429 -6.02 5.24 16.72
C ILE A 429 -5.27 6.36 17.43
N ARG A 430 -4.21 6.86 16.81
CA ARG A 430 -3.60 8.16 17.12
C ARG A 430 -3.10 8.81 15.84
N THR A 431 -3.02 10.13 15.81
CA THR A 431 -2.60 10.88 14.61
C THR A 431 -1.23 11.50 14.76
N TYR A 432 -0.64 11.89 13.63
CA TYR A 432 0.58 12.69 13.57
C TYR A 432 0.36 13.93 12.73
N ASP A 433 0.88 15.06 13.19
CA ASP A 433 0.88 16.31 12.42
C ASP A 433 2.02 16.38 11.39
N SER A 434 2.00 17.42 10.56
CA SER A 434 3.04 17.66 9.54
C SER A 434 4.46 17.88 10.09
N ALA A 435 4.61 18.12 11.40
CA ALA A 435 5.90 18.20 12.09
C ALA A 435 6.31 16.88 12.75
N GLY A 436 5.48 15.83 12.63
CA GLY A 436 5.71 14.51 13.21
C GLY A 436 5.34 14.37 14.69
N ASN A 437 4.67 15.36 15.28
CA ASN A 437 4.21 15.25 16.66
C ASN A 437 3.02 14.29 16.76
N GLU A 438 3.03 13.41 17.77
CA GLU A 438 1.96 12.43 18.00
C GLU A 438 0.84 12.98 18.90
N SER A 439 -0.40 12.59 18.60
CA SER A 439 -1.54 12.81 19.49
C SER A 439 -1.57 11.79 20.64
N GLU A 440 -2.39 12.08 21.66
CA GLU A 440 -2.85 11.04 22.60
C GLU A 440 -3.61 9.94 21.84
N TRP A 441 -3.65 8.73 22.40
CA TRP A 441 -4.48 7.64 21.88
C TRP A 441 -5.97 8.00 21.98
N ILE A 442 -6.73 7.70 20.93
CA ILE A 442 -8.12 8.10 20.77
C ILE A 442 -9.01 6.87 20.59
N GLY A 443 -10.10 6.84 21.35
CA GLY A 443 -11.21 5.90 21.20
C GLY A 443 -10.96 4.47 21.64
N SER A 444 -12.05 3.68 21.66
CA SER A 444 -12.01 2.21 21.76
C SER A 444 -13.23 1.64 21.03
N LEU A 445 -13.04 1.19 19.79
CA LEU A 445 -14.05 0.39 19.10
C LEU A 445 -13.93 -1.05 19.58
N THR A 446 -15.05 -1.67 19.97
CA THR A 446 -15.09 -3.10 20.29
C THR A 446 -15.90 -3.81 19.22
N PHE A 447 -15.36 -4.89 18.66
CA PHE A 447 -16.05 -5.71 17.67
C PHE A 447 -15.71 -7.19 17.87
N LYS A 448 -16.56 -8.08 17.39
CA LYS A 448 -16.35 -9.53 17.47
C LYS A 448 -16.34 -10.12 16.07
N MET A 449 -15.35 -10.95 15.78
CA MET A 449 -15.32 -11.72 14.54
C MET A 449 -16.46 -12.74 14.53
N PRO A 450 -17.14 -12.94 13.39
CA PRO A 450 -18.09 -14.04 13.27
C PRO A 450 -17.38 -15.39 13.47
N PRO A 451 -18.11 -16.44 13.88
CA PRO A 451 -17.59 -17.81 13.83
C PRO A 451 -17.14 -18.17 12.41
N ALA A 452 -16.14 -19.03 12.28
CA ALA A 452 -15.75 -19.59 10.98
C ALA A 452 -16.90 -20.48 10.51
N SER A 453 -17.63 -20.06 9.48
CA SER A 453 -18.77 -20.81 8.95
C SER A 453 -18.37 -21.94 7.99
N ASN A 454 -17.14 -21.89 7.44
CA ASN A 454 -16.74 -22.67 6.27
C ASN A 454 -15.46 -23.51 6.51
N ASP A 455 -15.12 -23.85 7.76
CA ASP A 455 -14.01 -24.74 8.17
C ASP A 455 -14.55 -25.71 9.25
N ALA A 456 -15.23 -26.78 8.82
CA ALA A 456 -15.96 -27.68 9.70
C ALA A 456 -15.04 -28.56 10.54
N ASN A 457 -13.85 -28.88 10.03
CA ASN A 457 -12.86 -29.69 10.74
C ASN A 457 -11.92 -28.83 11.63
N ASN A 458 -12.06 -27.50 11.54
CA ASN A 458 -11.33 -26.49 12.29
C ASN A 458 -9.81 -26.65 12.15
N ASN A 459 -9.38 -26.97 10.93
CA ASN A 459 -7.97 -27.12 10.60
C ASN A 459 -7.37 -25.84 10.00
N GLY A 460 -8.12 -24.75 9.86
CA GLY A 460 -7.63 -23.48 9.33
C GLY A 460 -7.60 -23.41 7.81
N ILE A 461 -8.23 -24.35 7.10
CA ILE A 461 -8.45 -24.30 5.65
C ILE A 461 -9.96 -24.22 5.43
N PRO A 462 -10.46 -23.32 4.56
CA PRO A 462 -11.86 -23.38 4.16
C PRO A 462 -12.18 -24.72 3.48
N ASP A 463 -13.22 -25.44 3.92
CA ASP A 463 -13.55 -26.81 3.47
C ASP A 463 -13.71 -26.89 1.93
N VAL A 464 -14.15 -25.81 1.29
CA VAL A 464 -14.32 -25.72 -0.17
C VAL A 464 -12.99 -25.65 -0.94
N LEU A 465 -11.94 -25.12 -0.30
CA LEU A 465 -10.59 -25.08 -0.87
C LEU A 465 -9.73 -26.27 -0.45
N GLU A 466 -10.19 -27.08 0.48
CA GLU A 466 -9.40 -28.13 1.13
C GLU A 466 -9.04 -29.28 0.16
N ILE A 467 -7.82 -29.81 0.31
CA ILE A 467 -7.35 -30.99 -0.43
C ILE A 467 -7.33 -32.21 0.49
N ASP A 468 -8.42 -32.98 0.47
CA ASP A 468 -8.59 -34.23 1.23
C ASP A 468 -8.18 -35.49 0.44
N ASP A 469 -7.22 -35.37 -0.47
CA ASP A 469 -6.78 -36.48 -1.32
C ASP A 469 -5.62 -37.27 -0.67
N GLU A 470 -5.92 -38.46 -0.14
CA GLU A 470 -4.92 -39.40 0.42
C GLU A 470 -3.89 -39.91 -0.62
N THR A 471 -4.05 -39.59 -1.90
CA THR A 471 -3.09 -39.94 -2.97
C THR A 471 -2.16 -38.80 -3.36
N SER A 472 -2.44 -37.58 -2.90
CA SER A 472 -1.60 -36.40 -3.13
C SER A 472 -0.37 -36.43 -2.22
N ASP A 473 0.83 -36.44 -2.80
CA ASP A 473 2.11 -36.31 -2.10
C ASP A 473 3.00 -35.39 -2.94
N ARG A 474 2.95 -34.08 -2.66
CA ARG A 474 3.65 -33.05 -3.47
C ARG A 474 5.09 -32.87 -3.06
N ASP A 475 5.42 -33.08 -1.79
CA ASP A 475 6.81 -33.03 -1.34
C ASP A 475 7.58 -34.36 -1.54
N HIS A 476 6.89 -35.38 -2.08
CA HIS A 476 7.44 -36.67 -2.46
C HIS A 476 8.14 -37.38 -1.30
N ASN A 477 7.55 -37.30 -0.11
CA ASN A 477 8.11 -37.87 1.11
C ASN A 477 7.49 -39.23 1.51
N ASP A 478 6.66 -39.82 0.63
CA ASP A 478 5.90 -41.05 0.83
C ASP A 478 4.80 -40.95 1.92
N VAL A 479 4.44 -39.74 2.35
CA VAL A 479 3.31 -39.42 3.24
C VAL A 479 2.38 -38.46 2.52
N ALA A 480 1.13 -38.85 2.33
CA ALA A 480 0.16 -37.99 1.67
C ALA A 480 0.04 -36.62 2.36
N ASP A 481 -0.09 -35.55 1.59
CA ASP A 481 -0.09 -34.16 2.04
C ASP A 481 -1.11 -33.93 3.17
N VAL A 482 -2.32 -34.48 3.03
CA VAL A 482 -3.41 -34.41 4.03
C VAL A 482 -3.06 -35.03 5.39
N ASN A 483 -2.08 -35.94 5.43
CA ASN A 483 -1.63 -36.61 6.64
C ASN A 483 -0.40 -35.93 7.29
N GLN A 484 0.08 -34.83 6.73
CA GLN A 484 1.21 -34.06 7.26
C GLN A 484 0.71 -32.92 8.14
N THR A 485 1.13 -32.87 9.40
CA THR A 485 0.65 -31.86 10.37
C THR A 485 1.31 -30.49 10.21
N ASP A 486 2.42 -30.44 9.48
CA ASP A 486 3.23 -29.24 9.20
C ASP A 486 2.97 -28.67 7.79
N MET A 487 2.02 -29.25 7.04
CA MET A 487 1.64 -28.82 5.71
C MET A 487 0.14 -28.50 5.65
N LYS A 488 -0.23 -27.50 4.86
CA LYS A 488 -1.60 -27.20 4.45
C LYS A 488 -1.66 -27.07 2.94
N CYS A 489 -2.75 -27.52 2.33
CA CYS A 489 -2.92 -27.50 0.89
C CYS A 489 -4.29 -26.93 0.52
N VAL A 490 -4.29 -26.02 -0.45
CA VAL A 490 -5.51 -25.38 -0.98
C VAL A 490 -5.60 -25.54 -2.49
N ARG A 491 -6.82 -25.60 -3.01
CA ARG A 491 -7.14 -25.45 -4.43
C ARG A 491 -7.46 -23.98 -4.74
N SER A 492 -7.27 -23.59 -5.99
CA SER A 492 -7.86 -22.38 -6.57
C SER A 492 -9.37 -22.57 -6.76
N PHE A 493 -10.12 -21.47 -6.88
CA PHE A 493 -11.58 -21.45 -7.11
C PHE A 493 -12.05 -22.33 -8.29
N GLY A 494 -11.27 -22.51 -9.36
CA GLY A 494 -11.64 -23.42 -10.47
C GLY A 494 -11.22 -24.88 -10.30
N GLY A 495 -10.70 -25.30 -9.14
CA GLY A 495 -10.24 -26.68 -8.87
C GLY A 495 -8.95 -27.15 -9.57
N ASP A 496 -8.50 -26.43 -10.61
CA ASP A 496 -7.40 -26.81 -11.50
C ASP A 496 -6.00 -26.65 -10.89
N ILE A 497 -5.80 -25.67 -10.00
CA ILE A 497 -4.49 -25.34 -9.41
C ILE A 497 -4.51 -25.65 -7.92
N ALA A 498 -3.57 -26.47 -7.48
CA ALA A 498 -3.30 -26.72 -6.06
C ALA A 498 -1.97 -26.10 -5.61
N ILE A 499 -1.98 -25.50 -4.42
CA ILE A 499 -0.83 -24.91 -3.73
C ILE A 499 -0.76 -25.46 -2.31
N CYS A 500 0.41 -25.95 -1.90
CA CYS A 500 0.66 -26.40 -0.53
C CYS A 500 1.73 -25.55 0.14
N LEU A 501 1.52 -25.21 1.41
CA LEU A 501 2.46 -24.49 2.25
C LEU A 501 2.93 -25.41 3.39
N LYS A 502 4.24 -25.59 3.52
CA LYS A 502 4.88 -26.42 4.55
C LYS A 502 5.75 -25.57 5.46
N ALA A 503 5.66 -25.81 6.77
CA ALA A 503 6.54 -25.20 7.76
C ALA A 503 8.01 -25.62 7.53
N GLY A 504 8.93 -24.66 7.62
CA GLY A 504 10.37 -24.87 7.52
C GLY A 504 11.10 -24.45 8.81
N GLU A 505 12.26 -23.82 8.66
CA GLU A 505 13.07 -23.37 9.80
C GLU A 505 12.35 -22.27 10.61
N ASN A 506 12.44 -22.34 11.95
CA ASN A 506 11.83 -21.42 12.91
C ASN A 506 10.30 -21.21 12.75
N THR A 507 9.61 -22.13 12.07
CA THR A 507 8.16 -22.13 11.93
C THR A 507 7.57 -23.22 12.81
N ALA A 508 6.79 -22.84 13.83
CA ALA A 508 6.16 -23.80 14.73
C ALA A 508 4.96 -24.50 14.10
N SER A 509 4.15 -23.76 13.33
CA SER A 509 2.99 -24.29 12.61
C SER A 509 2.58 -23.41 11.45
N VAL A 510 2.00 -24.03 10.42
CA VAL A 510 1.08 -23.33 9.51
C VAL A 510 -0.30 -23.42 10.15
N ASP A 511 -0.90 -22.27 10.48
CA ASP A 511 -2.15 -22.23 11.24
C ASP A 511 -3.36 -22.18 10.32
N SER A 512 -3.27 -21.39 9.25
CA SER A 512 -4.32 -21.30 8.23
C SER A 512 -3.75 -21.03 6.84
N LEU A 513 -4.47 -21.49 5.83
CA LEU A 513 -4.15 -21.29 4.41
C LEU A 513 -5.44 -21.16 3.62
N ALA A 514 -5.52 -20.15 2.75
CA ALA A 514 -6.61 -19.92 1.84
C ALA A 514 -6.07 -19.43 0.49
N PHE A 515 -6.85 -19.62 -0.57
CA PHE A 515 -6.60 -18.97 -1.86
C PHE A 515 -7.19 -17.56 -1.82
N ALA A 516 -6.46 -16.58 -2.36
CA ALA A 516 -6.89 -15.20 -2.46
C ALA A 516 -6.90 -14.77 -3.92
N ASP A 517 -8.06 -14.33 -4.41
CA ASP A 517 -8.18 -13.81 -5.78
C ASP A 517 -7.59 -12.39 -5.85
N PRO A 518 -6.49 -12.17 -6.59
CA PRO A 518 -5.90 -10.85 -6.72
C PRO A 518 -6.83 -9.84 -7.39
N ASP A 519 -7.83 -10.25 -8.19
CA ASP A 519 -8.81 -9.34 -8.76
C ASP A 519 -9.75 -8.72 -7.72
N MET A 520 -9.81 -9.26 -6.50
CA MET A 520 -10.51 -8.65 -5.36
C MET A 520 -9.75 -7.47 -4.74
N ILE A 521 -8.46 -7.31 -5.06
CA ILE A 521 -7.64 -6.20 -4.58
C ILE A 521 -7.86 -5.01 -5.52
N SER A 522 -8.58 -4.00 -5.02
CA SER A 522 -8.89 -2.77 -5.77
C SER A 522 -7.70 -1.84 -5.99
N ASP A 523 -6.62 -2.03 -5.21
CA ASP A 523 -5.36 -1.32 -5.42
C ASP A 523 -4.68 -1.82 -6.71
N THR A 524 -4.36 -0.87 -7.58
CA THR A 524 -3.74 -1.11 -8.89
C THR A 524 -2.35 -0.50 -8.99
N GLU A 525 -1.91 0.26 -7.98
CA GLU A 525 -0.57 0.84 -7.97
C GLU A 525 0.47 -0.27 -7.74
N ASN A 526 1.47 -0.37 -8.62
CA ASN A 526 2.53 -1.39 -8.62
C ASN A 526 2.03 -2.85 -8.66
N ARG A 527 0.76 -3.06 -9.05
CA ARG A 527 0.20 -4.40 -9.23
C ARG A 527 0.87 -5.11 -10.41
N PRO A 528 1.32 -6.38 -10.26
CA PRO A 528 1.82 -7.19 -11.37
C PRO A 528 0.81 -7.38 -12.49
N ASP A 529 1.29 -7.52 -13.73
CA ASP A 529 0.46 -7.68 -14.92
C ASP A 529 -0.29 -9.02 -14.95
N GLU A 530 0.39 -10.09 -14.51
CA GLU A 530 -0.18 -11.45 -14.48
C GLU A 530 0.14 -12.15 -13.16
N MET A 531 -0.83 -12.91 -12.64
CA MET A 531 -0.66 -13.77 -11.46
C MET A 531 -1.13 -15.17 -11.82
N PRO A 532 -0.30 -15.97 -12.51
CA PRO A 532 -0.73 -17.18 -13.19
C PRO A 532 -1.33 -18.24 -12.25
N LEU A 533 -0.93 -18.25 -10.97
CA LEU A 533 -1.46 -19.17 -9.96
C LEU A 533 -2.22 -18.44 -8.83
N GLY A 534 -2.58 -17.16 -9.01
CA GLY A 534 -3.24 -16.34 -7.99
C GLY A 534 -2.36 -16.03 -6.76
N LEU A 535 -3.01 -15.61 -5.67
CA LEU A 535 -2.37 -15.41 -4.36
C LEU A 535 -2.84 -16.48 -3.39
N ILE A 536 -2.04 -16.73 -2.35
CA ILE A 536 -2.44 -17.46 -1.15
C ILE A 536 -2.40 -16.51 0.04
N SER A 537 -3.42 -16.56 0.88
CA SER A 537 -3.42 -15.97 2.22
C SER A 537 -3.04 -17.03 3.23
N PHE A 538 -2.07 -16.77 4.10
CA PHE A 538 -1.69 -17.70 5.15
C PHE A 538 -1.40 -17.03 6.48
N ARG A 539 -1.53 -17.82 7.54
CA ARG A 539 -1.07 -17.52 8.88
C ARG A 539 -0.10 -18.60 9.33
N ILE A 540 1.06 -18.20 9.83
CA ILE A 540 1.99 -19.12 10.50
C ILE A 540 2.31 -18.63 11.91
N THR A 541 2.61 -19.57 12.80
CA THR A 541 3.17 -19.28 14.13
C THR A 541 4.66 -19.58 14.10
N THR A 542 5.48 -18.65 14.58
CA THR A 542 6.94 -18.84 14.70
C THR A 542 7.31 -19.53 16.01
N GLU A 543 8.51 -20.11 16.10
CA GLU A 543 8.98 -20.73 17.35
C GLU A 543 9.10 -19.72 18.51
N ASN A 544 9.59 -18.51 18.21
CA ASN A 544 9.65 -17.39 19.15
C ASN A 544 9.22 -16.08 18.47
N PRO A 545 8.60 -15.15 19.22
CA PRO A 545 8.32 -13.82 18.72
C PRO A 545 9.60 -13.09 18.26
N GLY A 546 9.56 -12.51 17.07
CA GLY A 546 10.64 -11.83 16.38
C GLY A 546 11.54 -12.76 15.58
N ASP A 547 11.20 -14.04 15.39
CA ASP A 547 12.00 -14.96 14.60
C ASP A 547 11.91 -14.69 13.09
N THR A 548 12.96 -15.11 12.38
CA THR A 548 12.93 -15.21 10.91
C THR A 548 12.56 -16.64 10.55
N ALA A 549 11.40 -16.82 9.93
CA ALA A 549 10.81 -18.10 9.57
C ALA A 549 11.02 -18.43 8.07
N GLU A 550 11.21 -19.70 7.75
CA GLU A 550 11.15 -20.20 6.38
C GLU A 550 9.92 -21.08 6.17
N VAL A 551 9.21 -20.90 5.05
CA VAL A 551 8.14 -21.78 4.60
C VAL A 551 8.38 -22.23 3.16
N THR A 552 8.01 -23.46 2.84
CA THR A 552 8.12 -24.00 1.48
C THR A 552 6.76 -24.10 0.84
N VAL A 553 6.60 -23.46 -0.31
CA VAL A 553 5.42 -23.51 -1.18
C VAL A 553 5.64 -24.56 -2.27
N TYR A 554 4.67 -25.43 -2.47
CA TYR A 554 4.62 -26.42 -3.55
C TYR A 554 3.47 -26.11 -4.50
N PHE A 555 3.75 -26.14 -5.80
CA PHE A 555 2.77 -25.89 -6.86
C PHE A 555 2.44 -27.18 -7.60
N SER A 556 1.16 -27.37 -7.92
CA SER A 556 0.69 -28.42 -8.84
C SER A 556 1.30 -28.31 -10.24
N GLU A 557 1.45 -27.08 -10.73
CA GLU A 557 2.03 -26.74 -12.04
C GLU A 557 3.29 -25.86 -11.89
N PRO A 558 4.25 -25.95 -12.83
CA PRO A 558 5.44 -25.12 -12.76
C PRO A 558 5.11 -23.63 -13.01
N VAL A 559 5.61 -22.74 -12.15
CA VAL A 559 5.48 -21.29 -12.36
C VAL A 559 6.37 -20.82 -13.53
N PRO A 560 5.92 -19.88 -14.39
CA PRO A 560 6.70 -19.42 -15.55
C PRO A 560 8.12 -18.93 -15.19
N ASP A 561 9.12 -19.18 -16.02
CA ASP A 561 10.55 -18.90 -15.71
C ASP A 561 10.85 -17.44 -15.34
N ASN A 562 10.06 -16.50 -15.86
CA ASN A 562 10.17 -15.06 -15.60
C ASN A 562 9.31 -14.57 -14.42
N ALA A 563 8.56 -15.45 -13.76
CA ALA A 563 7.71 -15.08 -12.64
C ALA A 563 8.54 -14.89 -11.35
N GLY A 564 8.32 -13.75 -10.69
CA GLY A 564 8.77 -13.45 -9.34
C GLY A 564 7.75 -13.83 -8.28
N TRP A 565 7.96 -13.38 -7.04
CA TRP A 565 6.98 -13.47 -5.95
C TRP A 565 6.52 -12.07 -5.56
N TYR A 566 5.22 -11.89 -5.37
CA TYR A 566 4.63 -10.62 -4.97
C TYR A 566 3.72 -10.81 -3.77
N LYS A 567 3.65 -9.80 -2.92
CA LYS A 567 2.75 -9.74 -1.77
C LYS A 567 1.91 -8.47 -1.87
N TYR A 568 0.78 -8.47 -1.19
CA TYR A 568 -0.06 -7.29 -1.05
C TYR A 568 -0.27 -6.99 0.43
N ASP A 569 -0.15 -5.71 0.80
CA ASP A 569 -0.47 -5.23 2.15
C ASP A 569 -1.34 -3.97 2.03
N THR A 570 -2.30 -3.80 2.92
CA THR A 570 -3.27 -2.68 2.84
C THR A 570 -2.65 -1.33 3.15
N VAL A 571 -1.47 -1.31 3.79
CA VAL A 571 -0.74 -0.07 4.13
C VAL A 571 0.41 0.21 3.16
N ARG A 572 1.11 -0.83 2.72
CA ARG A 572 2.30 -0.72 1.84
C ARG A 572 1.99 -0.96 0.37
N GLY A 573 0.79 -1.42 0.02
CA GLY A 573 0.38 -1.75 -1.35
C GLY A 573 1.02 -3.04 -1.87
N TRP A 574 1.05 -3.17 -3.20
CA TRP A 574 1.74 -4.26 -3.88
C TRP A 574 3.26 -4.15 -3.72
N GLN A 575 3.89 -5.28 -3.38
CA GLN A 575 5.32 -5.37 -3.11
C GLN A 575 5.95 -6.53 -3.87
N ASN A 576 7.01 -6.26 -4.62
CA ASN A 576 7.86 -7.31 -5.16
C ASN A 576 8.68 -7.94 -4.04
N TYR A 577 8.47 -9.24 -3.82
CA TYR A 577 9.09 -10.02 -2.76
C TYR A 577 9.93 -11.18 -3.27
N SER A 578 10.26 -11.14 -4.56
CA SER A 578 11.11 -12.14 -5.21
C SER A 578 12.47 -12.27 -4.52
N TRP A 579 12.95 -11.22 -3.85
CA TRP A 579 14.22 -11.22 -3.13
C TRP A 579 14.25 -12.21 -1.96
N ASN A 580 13.13 -12.35 -1.26
CA ASN A 580 12.99 -13.26 -0.12
C ASN A 580 12.38 -14.60 -0.54
N THR A 581 12.47 -14.92 -1.84
CA THR A 581 11.87 -16.13 -2.43
C THR A 581 12.90 -16.88 -3.26
N ARG A 582 13.10 -18.16 -2.97
CA ARG A 582 13.97 -19.06 -3.74
C ARG A 582 13.13 -20.10 -4.45
N PHE A 583 13.01 -20.00 -5.77
CA PHE A 583 12.34 -21.03 -6.58
C PHE A 583 13.26 -22.23 -6.80
N GLY A 584 12.68 -23.44 -6.82
CA GLY A 584 13.36 -24.65 -7.24
C GLY A 584 13.57 -24.71 -8.76
N ASP A 585 14.54 -25.51 -9.21
CA ASP A 585 14.91 -25.68 -10.62
C ASP A 585 13.74 -26.16 -11.50
N ASP A 586 12.79 -26.89 -10.91
CA ASP A 586 11.59 -27.41 -11.59
C ASP A 586 10.42 -26.43 -11.63
N ARG A 587 10.59 -25.25 -11.00
CA ARG A 587 9.55 -24.22 -10.84
C ARG A 587 8.28 -24.72 -10.15
N LYS A 588 8.31 -25.89 -9.50
CA LYS A 588 7.19 -26.43 -8.71
C LYS A 588 7.34 -26.18 -7.21
N THR A 589 8.44 -25.57 -6.80
CA THR A 589 8.72 -25.23 -5.40
C THR A 589 9.22 -23.80 -5.27
N ALA A 590 8.85 -23.15 -4.17
CA ALA A 590 9.41 -21.86 -3.76
C ALA A 590 9.61 -21.85 -2.25
N VAL A 591 10.76 -21.37 -1.77
CA VAL A 591 11.03 -21.18 -0.34
C VAL A 591 10.94 -19.69 -0.03
N LEU A 592 10.04 -19.32 0.88
CA LEU A 592 9.86 -17.94 1.34
C LEU A 592 10.57 -17.77 2.68
N THR A 593 11.35 -16.70 2.81
CA THR A 593 11.90 -16.23 4.10
C THR A 593 11.04 -15.08 4.60
N LEU A 594 10.56 -15.13 5.83
CA LEU A 594 9.61 -14.17 6.44
C LEU A 594 10.12 -13.75 7.82
N LYS A 595 9.80 -12.53 8.29
CA LYS A 595 10.20 -12.02 9.61
C LYS A 595 8.99 -11.58 10.42
N ASP A 596 8.79 -12.20 11.58
CA ASP A 596 7.77 -11.79 12.55
C ASP A 596 8.08 -10.38 13.08
N GLY A 597 7.19 -9.43 12.82
CA GLY A 597 7.40 -8.00 13.07
C GLY A 597 8.29 -7.28 12.06
N GLY A 598 8.49 -7.85 10.88
CA GLY A 598 9.38 -7.33 9.85
C GLY A 598 8.90 -7.58 8.42
N PHE A 599 9.83 -7.93 7.53
CA PHE A 599 9.53 -8.18 6.13
C PHE A 599 8.63 -9.42 5.95
N GLY A 600 7.66 -9.32 5.05
CA GLY A 600 6.75 -10.43 4.74
C GLY A 600 5.70 -10.72 5.81
N ASP A 601 5.52 -9.81 6.78
CA ASP A 601 4.52 -9.89 7.81
C ASP A 601 3.59 -8.67 7.76
N ALA A 602 2.33 -8.92 7.43
CA ALA A 602 1.33 -7.87 7.21
C ALA A 602 0.87 -7.21 8.52
N ASP A 603 0.99 -7.89 9.67
CA ASP A 603 0.53 -7.35 10.95
C ASP A 603 1.53 -6.35 11.59
N GLY A 604 2.81 -6.49 11.20
CA GLY A 604 3.92 -5.61 11.56
C GLY A 604 4.42 -5.76 13.00
N LEU A 605 4.02 -6.81 13.72
CA LEU A 605 4.34 -7.04 15.12
C LEU A 605 5.19 -8.29 15.32
N ALA A 606 6.23 -8.19 16.16
CA ALA A 606 6.97 -9.37 16.61
C ALA A 606 6.18 -10.08 17.72
N ASN A 607 5.06 -10.71 17.36
CA ASN A 607 4.10 -11.32 18.29
C ASN A 607 4.08 -12.87 18.22
N GLY A 608 4.90 -13.45 17.34
CA GLY A 608 4.98 -14.87 17.05
C GLY A 608 4.06 -15.33 15.93
N VAL A 609 3.43 -14.42 15.18
CA VAL A 609 2.46 -14.70 14.13
C VAL A 609 2.84 -13.91 12.90
N ILE A 610 2.91 -14.59 11.75
CA ILE A 610 3.07 -13.93 10.46
C ILE A 610 1.80 -14.17 9.65
N ALA A 611 1.17 -13.08 9.21
CA ALA A 611 0.00 -13.09 8.33
C ALA A 611 0.36 -12.51 6.97
N ASP A 612 -0.03 -13.18 5.89
CA ASP A 612 0.44 -12.81 4.58
C ASP A 612 -0.43 -13.28 3.41
N PRO A 613 -0.90 -12.36 2.54
CA PRO A 613 -1.33 -12.70 1.19
C PRO A 613 -0.22 -12.49 0.15
N SER A 614 0.20 -13.57 -0.51
CA SER A 614 1.24 -13.50 -1.55
C SER A 614 1.20 -14.64 -2.57
N GLY A 615 1.87 -14.47 -3.71
CA GLY A 615 1.86 -15.47 -4.78
C GLY A 615 2.84 -15.18 -5.92
N PRO A 616 3.00 -16.12 -6.85
CA PRO A 616 3.86 -15.95 -8.02
C PRO A 616 3.22 -14.99 -9.03
N ALA A 617 3.99 -14.05 -9.54
CA ALA A 617 3.49 -13.05 -10.48
C ALA A 617 4.51 -12.66 -11.54
N ILE A 618 4.00 -12.26 -12.71
CA ILE A 618 4.76 -11.70 -13.82
C ILE A 618 4.40 -10.22 -13.91
N SER A 619 5.42 -9.38 -13.95
CA SER A 619 5.29 -7.95 -14.26
C SER A 619 6.19 -7.66 -15.45
N ALA A 620 5.79 -6.72 -16.31
CA ALA A 620 6.61 -6.17 -17.39
C ALA A 620 7.81 -5.42 -16.78
N GLU A 621 8.85 -6.18 -16.43
CA GLU A 621 10.08 -5.76 -15.71
C GLU A 621 10.08 -4.30 -15.25
N ILE A 622 9.33 -4.01 -14.19
CA ILE A 622 9.48 -2.77 -13.46
C ILE A 622 10.53 -3.05 -12.39
N PHE A 623 11.78 -2.75 -12.72
CA PHE A 623 12.87 -2.59 -11.77
C PHE A 623 12.48 -1.53 -10.72
N GLU A 624 11.84 -1.92 -9.61
CA GLU A 624 11.41 -0.95 -8.59
C GLU A 624 12.53 -0.64 -7.59
N SER A 625 13.33 -1.64 -7.23
CA SER A 625 14.44 -1.47 -6.28
C SER A 625 15.75 -1.08 -6.97
N GLY A 626 16.38 -0.02 -6.46
CA GLY A 626 17.64 0.51 -6.96
C GLY A 626 17.51 1.22 -8.31
N VAL A 627 16.29 1.63 -8.68
CA VAL A 627 16.04 2.48 -9.84
C VAL A 627 15.66 3.88 -9.42
N PHE A 628 16.21 4.83 -10.16
CA PHE A 628 16.05 6.24 -9.94
C PHE A 628 15.29 6.84 -11.13
N THR A 629 14.27 7.64 -10.84
CA THR A 629 13.48 8.35 -11.85
C THR A 629 13.82 9.83 -11.79
N VAL A 630 14.20 10.39 -12.94
CA VAL A 630 14.65 11.78 -13.02
C VAL A 630 13.47 12.75 -12.84
N GLY A 631 13.60 13.67 -11.90
CA GLY A 631 12.60 14.69 -11.60
C GLY A 631 12.47 15.77 -12.69
N THR A 632 11.49 16.66 -12.52
CA THR A 632 11.07 17.68 -13.52
C THR A 632 12.16 18.65 -13.97
N SER A 633 13.21 18.85 -13.16
CA SER A 633 14.35 19.70 -13.52
C SER A 633 15.25 19.06 -14.59
N GLY A 634 15.23 17.72 -14.72
CA GLY A 634 16.23 16.98 -15.51
C GLY A 634 17.64 17.03 -14.92
N ILE A 635 17.84 17.57 -13.72
CA ILE A 635 19.15 17.71 -13.08
C ILE A 635 19.25 16.74 -11.92
N VAL A 636 20.16 15.77 -12.03
CA VAL A 636 20.49 14.82 -10.97
C VAL A 636 21.72 15.33 -10.22
N GLY A 637 21.57 15.63 -8.94
CA GLY A 637 22.69 16.00 -8.07
C GLY A 637 23.17 14.81 -7.27
N MET A 638 24.48 14.53 -7.26
CA MET A 638 25.07 13.44 -6.47
C MET A 638 26.24 13.95 -5.63
N ASP A 639 26.28 13.54 -4.37
CA ASP A 639 27.35 13.88 -3.43
C ASP A 639 27.93 12.62 -2.78
N TRP A 640 29.24 12.43 -2.85
CA TRP A 640 29.92 11.31 -2.23
C TRP A 640 30.19 11.62 -0.76
N LEU A 641 29.39 11.01 0.12
CA LEU A 641 29.40 11.33 1.55
C LEU A 641 30.51 10.57 2.27
N TYR A 642 30.62 9.26 2.08
CA TYR A 642 31.58 8.43 2.82
C TYR A 642 32.14 7.30 1.97
N ASP A 643 33.37 6.89 2.30
CA ASP A 643 34.14 5.82 1.67
C ASP A 643 34.66 4.87 2.76
N GLY A 644 33.95 3.77 2.95
CA GLY A 644 34.27 2.68 3.89
C GLY A 644 34.96 1.50 3.21
N GLY A 645 34.92 1.43 1.88
CA GLY A 645 35.36 0.28 1.10
C GLY A 645 36.87 0.09 1.07
N MET A 646 37.32 -1.16 1.15
CA MET A 646 38.74 -1.49 0.97
C MET A 646 39.23 -1.23 -0.47
N TYR A 647 38.33 -1.29 -1.45
CA TYR A 647 38.68 -1.24 -2.86
C TYR A 647 38.57 0.16 -3.46
N LYS A 648 39.55 0.52 -4.29
CA LYS A 648 39.44 1.72 -5.15
C LYS A 648 38.41 1.52 -6.26
N GLY A 649 37.22 2.06 -6.07
CA GLY A 649 36.06 1.86 -6.95
C GLY A 649 35.74 3.00 -7.90
N ILE A 650 34.86 2.70 -8.86
CA ILE A 650 34.19 3.69 -9.73
C ILE A 650 32.69 3.57 -9.53
N LEU A 651 32.01 4.67 -9.23
CA LEU A 651 30.55 4.75 -9.29
C LEU A 651 30.12 5.41 -10.60
N GLY A 652 29.21 4.75 -11.33
CA GLY A 652 28.60 5.26 -12.57
C GLY A 652 27.08 5.28 -12.51
N ILE A 653 26.47 6.13 -13.33
CA ILE A 653 25.01 6.17 -13.57
C ILE A 653 24.72 5.96 -15.06
N PHE A 654 23.70 5.18 -15.39
CA PHE A 654 23.33 4.89 -16.78
C PHE A 654 21.81 4.82 -16.97
N SER A 655 21.32 5.42 -18.05
CA SER A 655 19.90 5.37 -18.43
C SER A 655 19.49 3.94 -18.76
N LEU A 656 18.29 3.52 -18.33
CA LEU A 656 17.69 2.22 -18.68
C LEU A 656 16.94 2.25 -20.01
N ARG A 657 16.79 3.44 -20.61
CA ARG A 657 16.01 3.63 -21.83
C ARG A 657 16.50 2.73 -22.97
N GLY A 658 15.58 1.95 -23.53
CA GLY A 658 15.86 1.06 -24.66
C GLY A 658 16.75 -0.12 -24.29
N MET A 659 16.87 -0.45 -23.00
CA MET A 659 17.54 -1.67 -22.51
C MET A 659 16.54 -2.80 -22.22
N ASP A 660 15.25 -2.61 -22.51
CA ASP A 660 14.14 -3.52 -22.16
C ASP A 660 14.27 -4.94 -22.77
N SER A 661 15.15 -5.10 -23.76
CA SER A 661 15.42 -6.39 -24.42
C SER A 661 16.66 -7.12 -23.87
N LEU A 662 17.38 -6.52 -22.91
CA LEU A 662 18.59 -7.07 -22.33
C LEU A 662 18.27 -7.68 -20.97
N VAL A 663 18.58 -8.97 -20.80
CA VAL A 663 18.46 -9.64 -19.50
C VAL A 663 19.48 -9.02 -18.53
N SER A 664 19.02 -8.60 -17.37
CA SER A 664 19.74 -7.67 -16.48
C SER A 664 21.04 -8.26 -15.89
N ASP A 665 21.11 -9.57 -15.72
CA ASP A 665 22.28 -10.32 -15.26
C ASP A 665 23.23 -10.77 -16.39
N SER A 666 22.91 -10.41 -17.65
CA SER A 666 23.67 -10.86 -18.81
C SER A 666 24.91 -10.02 -19.06
N ALA A 667 25.93 -10.64 -19.63
CA ALA A 667 27.13 -9.95 -20.13
C ALA A 667 26.80 -8.83 -21.14
N ALA A 668 25.68 -8.93 -21.86
CA ALA A 668 25.23 -7.92 -22.80
C ALA A 668 24.69 -6.66 -22.09
N PHE A 669 23.92 -6.85 -21.02
CA PHE A 669 23.47 -5.76 -20.16
C PHE A 669 24.67 -5.06 -19.53
N THR A 670 25.58 -5.81 -18.90
CA THR A 670 26.80 -5.26 -18.31
C THR A 670 27.60 -4.45 -19.33
N ALA A 671 27.85 -5.00 -20.52
CA ALA A 671 28.63 -4.30 -21.56
C ALA A 671 27.96 -3.00 -22.01
N GLU A 672 26.64 -2.97 -22.16
CA GLU A 672 25.90 -1.76 -22.56
C GLU A 672 25.89 -0.71 -21.45
N SER A 673 25.68 -1.10 -20.19
CA SER A 673 25.72 -0.20 -19.03
C SER A 673 27.10 0.47 -18.92
N LEU A 674 28.18 -0.32 -19.00
CA LEU A 674 29.56 0.19 -18.95
C LEU A 674 29.90 1.09 -20.14
N ARG A 675 29.35 0.80 -21.33
CA ARG A 675 29.50 1.67 -22.50
C ARG A 675 28.82 3.02 -22.26
N ARG A 676 27.62 3.04 -21.65
CA ARG A 676 26.84 4.25 -21.38
C ARG A 676 27.52 5.19 -20.40
N ILE A 677 28.02 4.68 -19.27
CA ILE A 677 28.69 5.52 -18.25
C ILE A 677 29.93 6.25 -18.80
N LEU A 678 30.58 5.69 -19.83
CA LEU A 678 31.73 6.28 -20.51
C LEU A 678 31.37 7.37 -21.55
N THR A 679 30.09 7.54 -21.90
CA THR A 679 29.69 8.52 -22.91
C THR A 679 29.76 9.96 -22.39
N ASN A 680 29.63 10.15 -21.08
CA ASN A 680 29.54 11.46 -20.43
C ASN A 680 28.42 12.32 -21.04
N THR A 681 27.26 11.68 -21.28
CA THR A 681 26.06 12.27 -21.90
C THR A 681 24.82 11.84 -21.11
N GLU A 682 23.62 12.29 -21.50
CA GLU A 682 22.36 11.88 -20.86
C GLU A 682 22.15 10.35 -20.81
N ASP A 683 22.86 9.57 -21.63
CA ASP A 683 22.84 8.10 -21.60
C ASP A 683 23.58 7.52 -20.38
N GLY A 684 24.58 8.24 -19.84
CA GLY A 684 25.30 7.84 -18.64
C GLY A 684 26.57 8.66 -18.35
N TYR A 685 26.98 8.62 -17.09
CA TYR A 685 28.12 9.36 -16.53
C TYR A 685 28.93 8.49 -15.57
N VAL A 686 30.25 8.74 -15.52
CA VAL A 686 31.05 8.38 -14.35
C VAL A 686 30.82 9.44 -13.29
N VAL A 687 30.37 9.01 -12.11
CA VAL A 687 29.99 9.90 -11.01
C VAL A 687 31.22 10.18 -10.16
N PHE A 688 31.85 9.17 -9.56
CA PHE A 688 33.03 9.32 -8.70
C PHE A 688 34.06 8.23 -8.97
N THR A 689 35.33 8.54 -8.74
CA THR A 689 36.44 7.59 -8.86
C THR A 689 37.40 7.73 -7.68
N ASP A 690 37.54 6.70 -6.84
CA ASP A 690 38.43 6.71 -5.67
C ASP A 690 39.94 6.77 -6.03
N GLU A 691 40.27 6.66 -7.33
CA GLU A 691 41.63 6.96 -7.81
C GLU A 691 41.91 8.48 -7.83
N GLU A 692 40.90 9.32 -8.07
CA GLU A 692 41.11 10.74 -8.38
C GLU A 692 40.48 11.71 -7.37
N GLU A 693 39.61 11.25 -6.48
CA GLU A 693 38.90 12.08 -5.50
C GLU A 693 38.54 11.28 -4.25
N GLY A 694 38.23 11.97 -3.15
CA GLY A 694 37.77 11.37 -1.90
C GLY A 694 36.35 11.82 -1.52
N ALA A 695 35.77 11.14 -0.53
CA ALA A 695 34.45 11.45 0.02
C ALA A 695 34.47 12.70 0.93
N ARG A 696 33.31 13.33 1.11
CA ARG A 696 33.10 14.53 1.94
C ARG A 696 33.50 14.31 3.40
N PHE A 697 33.09 13.17 3.97
CA PHE A 697 33.33 12.82 5.36
C PHE A 697 34.52 11.85 5.45
N SER A 698 35.45 12.16 6.35
CA SER A 698 36.64 11.35 6.58
C SER A 698 36.70 10.92 8.05
N GLY A 699 36.91 9.63 8.29
CA GLY A 699 36.92 9.03 9.63
C GLY A 699 36.51 7.57 9.60
N LEU A 700 36.12 7.04 10.75
CA LEU A 700 35.73 5.64 10.92
C LEU A 700 34.23 5.55 11.23
N LEU A 701 33.55 4.58 10.61
CA LEU A 701 32.18 4.16 10.91
C LEU A 701 32.10 2.72 11.47
N GLY A 702 33.23 2.15 11.87
CA GLY A 702 33.30 0.80 12.46
C GLY A 702 34.52 0.03 11.98
N GLU A 703 35.14 0.51 10.90
CA GLU A 703 36.30 -0.08 10.25
C GLU A 703 37.57 0.14 11.07
N SER A 704 38.54 -0.76 10.88
CA SER A 704 39.85 -0.65 11.54
C SER A 704 40.75 0.45 10.96
N LYS A 705 40.38 1.04 9.83
CA LYS A 705 41.18 1.99 9.06
C LYS A 705 40.27 2.93 8.25
N ASN A 706 40.66 4.20 8.13
CA ASN A 706 40.03 5.17 7.24
C ASN A 706 40.49 4.89 5.80
N TRP A 707 39.53 4.52 4.94
CA TRP A 707 39.79 4.20 3.53
C TRP A 707 39.70 5.41 2.61
N ASN A 708 38.87 6.41 2.98
CA ASN A 708 38.74 7.67 2.27
C ASN A 708 40.10 8.31 1.96
N SER A 709 40.42 8.41 0.67
CA SER A 709 41.69 8.92 0.16
C SER A 709 41.48 9.97 -0.93
N GLY A 710 42.42 10.92 -1.06
CA GLY A 710 42.32 11.98 -2.07
C GLY A 710 41.55 13.23 -1.60
N VAL A 711 41.21 14.10 -2.54
CA VAL A 711 40.56 15.39 -2.26
C VAL A 711 39.09 15.35 -2.68
N TYR A 712 38.21 15.83 -1.81
CA TYR A 712 36.80 15.97 -2.13
C TYR A 712 36.57 17.01 -3.25
N LYS A 713 35.89 16.58 -4.32
CA LYS A 713 35.62 17.43 -5.51
C LYS A 713 34.23 18.07 -5.53
N GLY A 714 33.47 17.98 -4.43
CA GLY A 714 32.16 18.60 -4.32
C GLY A 714 31.02 17.77 -4.90
N LEU A 715 29.80 18.24 -4.65
CA LEU A 715 28.56 17.74 -5.24
C LEU A 715 28.61 17.95 -6.77
N LYS A 716 28.22 16.91 -7.51
CA LYS A 716 28.20 16.89 -8.98
C LYS A 716 26.78 16.96 -9.49
N ARG A 717 26.58 17.66 -10.61
CA ARG A 717 25.28 17.79 -11.27
C ARG A 717 25.34 17.21 -12.67
N PHE A 718 24.43 16.30 -12.97
CA PHE A 718 24.34 15.62 -14.25
C PHE A 718 23.03 16.00 -14.93
N GLN A 719 23.11 16.37 -16.20
CA GLN A 719 21.92 16.57 -17.02
C GLN A 719 21.43 15.21 -17.49
N MET A 720 20.20 14.87 -17.14
CA MET A 720 19.49 13.71 -17.64
C MET A 720 18.13 14.14 -18.19
N ARG A 721 17.43 13.20 -18.84
CA ARG A 721 16.11 13.46 -19.39
C ARG A 721 15.07 13.34 -18.29
N HIS A 722 14.22 14.36 -18.18
CA HIS A 722 13.08 14.32 -17.26
C HIS A 722 12.21 13.08 -17.50
N GLY A 723 11.87 12.36 -16.42
CA GLY A 723 11.03 11.17 -16.44
C GLY A 723 11.75 9.89 -16.89
N ASP A 724 13.00 9.98 -17.38
CA ASP A 724 13.77 8.77 -17.69
C ASP A 724 14.14 8.03 -16.39
N ARG A 725 14.19 6.70 -16.48
CA ARG A 725 14.68 5.80 -15.42
C ARG A 725 16.16 5.50 -15.63
N PHE A 726 16.93 5.44 -14.56
CA PHE A 726 18.34 5.09 -14.58
C PHE A 726 18.73 4.23 -13.36
N ALA A 727 19.87 3.58 -13.46
CA ALA A 727 20.46 2.78 -12.39
C ALA A 727 21.90 3.21 -12.11
N THR A 728 22.44 2.82 -10.95
CA THR A 728 23.84 3.02 -10.59
C THR A 728 24.62 1.71 -10.69
N VAL A 729 25.92 1.83 -10.89
CA VAL A 729 26.86 0.69 -10.91
C VAL A 729 28.13 1.07 -10.17
N LEU A 730 28.46 0.31 -9.13
CA LEU A 730 29.75 0.36 -8.45
C LEU A 730 30.68 -0.67 -9.11
N ILE A 731 31.88 -0.27 -9.49
CA ILE A 731 32.88 -1.15 -10.10
C ILE A 731 34.07 -1.21 -9.16
N PRO A 732 34.14 -2.22 -8.27
CA PRO A 732 35.20 -2.31 -7.28
C PRO A 732 36.57 -2.53 -7.93
N ASN A 733 37.63 -2.00 -7.31
CA ASN A 733 39.03 -2.24 -7.67
C ASN A 733 39.31 -2.00 -9.18
N SER A 734 38.88 -0.86 -9.70
CA SER A 734 38.96 -0.54 -11.12
C SER A 734 39.41 0.90 -11.35
N THR A 735 40.18 1.11 -12.42
CA THR A 735 40.54 2.44 -12.91
C THR A 735 39.72 2.81 -14.14
N LEU A 736 39.71 4.10 -14.51
CA LEU A 736 39.10 4.55 -15.78
C LEU A 736 39.77 3.89 -17.00
N SER A 737 41.05 3.53 -16.87
CA SER A 737 41.78 2.81 -17.92
C SER A 737 41.25 1.38 -18.08
N ASP A 738 41.02 0.66 -16.98
CA ASP A 738 40.49 -0.71 -17.00
C ASP A 738 39.08 -0.76 -17.59
N LEU A 739 38.25 0.21 -17.19
CA LEU A 739 36.89 0.37 -17.70
C LEU A 739 36.86 0.61 -19.22
N ARG A 740 37.75 1.48 -19.74
CA ARG A 740 37.89 1.71 -21.19
C ARG A 740 38.46 0.50 -21.94
N GLY A 741 39.29 -0.30 -21.27
CA GLY A 741 39.88 -1.52 -21.83
C GLY A 741 38.94 -2.73 -21.81
N GLY A 742 37.84 -2.68 -21.05
CA GLY A 742 36.86 -3.76 -20.91
C GLY A 742 37.36 -4.97 -20.11
N SER A 743 38.49 -4.84 -19.41
CA SER A 743 39.10 -5.90 -18.60
C SER A 743 39.01 -5.52 -17.13
N LEU A 744 37.87 -5.81 -16.50
CA LEU A 744 37.62 -5.49 -15.10
C LEU A 744 38.21 -6.55 -14.17
N SER A 745 38.84 -6.11 -13.08
CA SER A 745 39.47 -7.01 -12.09
C SER A 745 38.46 -7.65 -11.13
N LYS A 746 37.30 -7.01 -10.97
CA LYS A 746 36.15 -7.42 -10.19
C LYS A 746 34.88 -7.19 -11.01
N GLN A 747 33.81 -7.89 -10.63
CA GLN A 747 32.51 -7.75 -11.27
C GLN A 747 31.86 -6.41 -10.88
N PRO A 748 31.20 -5.71 -11.82
CA PRO A 748 30.35 -4.56 -11.49
C PRO A 748 29.18 -4.97 -10.61
N LEU A 749 28.89 -4.15 -9.61
CA LEU A 749 27.78 -4.25 -8.68
C LEU A 749 26.71 -3.22 -9.07
N PHE A 750 25.58 -3.69 -9.55
CA PHE A 750 24.49 -2.82 -9.98
C PHE A 750 23.55 -2.52 -8.81
N SER A 751 22.95 -1.32 -8.81
CA SER A 751 21.83 -1.02 -7.91
C SER A 751 20.61 -1.92 -8.19
N LEU A 752 20.54 -2.48 -9.40
CA LEU A 752 19.52 -3.43 -9.80
C LEU A 752 19.75 -4.79 -9.15
N ALA A 753 18.84 -5.13 -8.23
CA ALA A 753 18.69 -6.42 -7.57
C ALA A 753 19.02 -7.65 -8.42
N THR A 754 18.37 -7.72 -9.58
CA THR A 754 18.31 -8.90 -10.44
C THR A 754 19.55 -9.06 -11.32
N SER A 755 20.47 -8.08 -11.31
CA SER A 755 21.63 -8.00 -12.22
C SER A 755 22.95 -8.50 -11.62
N ASN A 756 22.92 -9.09 -10.42
CA ASN A 756 24.10 -9.54 -9.67
C ASN A 756 24.07 -11.08 -9.41
N PRO A 757 24.17 -11.94 -10.43
CA PRO A 757 24.12 -13.40 -10.24
C PRO A 757 25.41 -13.91 -9.57
N ASP A 758 25.30 -14.99 -8.79
CA ASP A 758 26.37 -15.74 -8.08
C ASP A 758 26.92 -15.19 -6.74
N HIS A 759 26.48 -14.02 -6.27
CA HIS A 759 26.83 -13.53 -4.93
C HIS A 759 25.58 -13.48 -4.08
N GLY A 760 25.34 -14.52 -3.27
CA GLY A 760 24.15 -14.61 -2.42
C GLY A 760 23.79 -13.26 -1.81
N LEU A 761 22.64 -12.71 -2.16
CA LEU A 761 22.15 -11.50 -1.54
C LEU A 761 21.26 -11.98 -0.39
N HIS A 762 21.76 -12.05 0.83
CA HIS A 762 20.83 -11.75 1.92
C HIS A 762 20.77 -10.24 1.93
N LEU A 763 19.67 -9.74 1.36
CA LEU A 763 19.16 -8.40 1.63
C LEU A 763 19.91 -7.24 0.92
N GLY A 764 19.82 -7.11 -0.42
CA GLY A 764 20.22 -5.87 -1.11
C GLY A 764 21.72 -5.67 -1.33
N GLN A 765 22.16 -5.14 -2.49
CA GLN A 765 23.53 -4.59 -2.67
C GLN A 765 23.54 -3.06 -2.49
N ILE A 766 22.37 -2.45 -2.61
CA ILE A 766 22.10 -1.05 -2.35
C ILE A 766 20.98 -0.95 -1.31
N ALA A 767 21.08 -0.01 -0.38
CA ALA A 767 20.03 0.31 0.58
C ALA A 767 19.77 1.80 0.64
N ASP A 768 18.58 2.18 1.08
CA ASP A 768 18.28 3.52 1.55
C ASP A 768 18.74 3.66 3.01
N VAL A 769 19.51 4.70 3.32
CA VAL A 769 20.11 4.92 4.66
C VAL A 769 19.04 4.95 5.77
N ASN A 770 17.90 5.60 5.50
CA ASN A 770 16.86 5.85 6.50
C ASN A 770 15.42 5.83 5.93
N GLY A 771 15.25 5.40 4.68
CA GLY A 771 13.95 5.29 4.01
C GLY A 771 13.41 6.61 3.43
N MET A 772 14.23 7.68 3.39
CA MET A 772 13.82 8.99 2.88
C MET A 772 13.97 9.14 1.35
N GLY A 773 14.59 8.19 0.68
CA GLY A 773 14.78 8.16 -0.77
C GLY A 773 15.84 9.12 -1.30
N ASN A 774 16.69 9.69 -0.44
CA ASN A 774 17.65 10.74 -0.80
C ASN A 774 19.12 10.39 -0.52
N ALA A 775 19.41 9.30 0.19
CA ALA A 775 20.76 8.81 0.41
C ALA A 775 20.79 7.28 0.36
N PHE A 776 21.81 6.77 -0.30
CA PHE A 776 21.94 5.36 -0.60
C PHE A 776 23.33 4.87 -0.27
N ILE A 777 23.39 3.59 0.05
CA ILE A 777 24.61 2.91 0.47
C ILE A 777 24.84 1.64 -0.32
N TYR A 778 26.10 1.29 -0.53
CA TYR A 778 26.50 0.02 -1.11
C TYR A 778 27.32 -0.79 -0.12
N GLU A 779 27.17 -2.11 -0.26
CA GLU A 779 28.21 -3.07 0.06
C GLU A 779 29.11 -3.24 -1.17
N ASP A 780 30.43 -3.42 -1.00
CA ASP A 780 31.38 -3.68 -2.09
C ASP A 780 31.88 -5.14 -2.13
N MET A 781 31.50 -5.94 -1.12
CA MET A 781 31.78 -7.36 -0.99
C MET A 781 30.49 -8.21 -1.05
N GLY A 782 30.62 -9.46 -1.49
CA GLY A 782 29.51 -10.42 -1.46
C GLY A 782 29.28 -11.00 -0.06
N ILE A 783 28.07 -11.50 0.21
CA ILE A 783 27.60 -11.93 1.54
C ILE A 783 28.52 -12.83 2.36
N THR A 784 29.25 -13.74 1.70
CA THR A 784 30.04 -14.77 2.40
C THR A 784 31.27 -14.19 3.08
N VAL A 785 31.64 -12.95 2.71
CA VAL A 785 32.87 -12.29 3.11
C VAL A 785 32.67 -10.83 3.53
N SER A 786 31.49 -10.24 3.28
CA SER A 786 31.07 -8.92 3.77
C SER A 786 30.88 -8.92 5.30
N ASP A 787 31.17 -7.78 5.93
CA ASP A 787 30.91 -7.47 7.33
C ASP A 787 29.51 -6.88 7.59
N LYS A 788 28.73 -6.66 6.52
CA LYS A 788 27.28 -6.42 6.52
C LYS A 788 26.87 -5.14 7.25
N ASP A 789 27.72 -4.12 7.26
CA ASP A 789 27.43 -2.82 7.87
C ASP A 789 26.94 -1.77 6.87
N TYR A 790 26.98 -2.10 5.57
CA TYR A 790 26.52 -1.35 4.41
C TYR A 790 27.10 0.05 4.36
N ASN A 791 28.36 0.25 4.78
CA ASN A 791 28.99 1.56 4.80
C ASN A 791 30.13 1.73 3.79
N ASP A 792 30.37 0.73 2.91
CA ASP A 792 31.50 0.74 1.97
C ASP A 792 31.46 1.97 1.04
N LEU A 793 30.26 2.40 0.64
CA LEU A 793 30.06 3.62 -0.11
C LEU A 793 28.74 4.27 0.32
N ILE A 794 28.78 5.53 0.74
CA ILE A 794 27.58 6.31 1.07
C ILE A 794 27.52 7.52 0.16
N PHE A 795 26.40 7.70 -0.54
CA PHE A 795 26.18 8.89 -1.37
C PHE A 795 24.78 9.46 -1.19
N GLN A 796 24.67 10.78 -1.30
CA GLN A 796 23.40 11.48 -1.38
C GLN A 796 23.02 11.70 -2.84
N ILE A 797 21.73 11.64 -3.16
CA ILE A 797 21.19 11.95 -4.48
C ILE A 797 19.98 12.87 -4.38
N THR A 798 19.88 13.81 -5.31
CA THR A 798 18.83 14.83 -5.36
C THR A 798 18.32 15.01 -6.79
N GLY A 799 17.09 15.52 -6.93
CA GLY A 799 16.45 15.72 -8.23
C GLY A 799 15.88 14.44 -8.85
N VAL A 800 15.67 13.40 -8.03
CA VAL A 800 15.15 12.10 -8.44
C VAL A 800 14.11 11.60 -7.42
N THR A 801 13.25 10.68 -7.84
CA THR A 801 12.54 9.75 -6.96
C THR A 801 13.17 8.37 -7.10
N ALA A 802 13.32 7.65 -6.00
CA ALA A 802 13.95 6.34 -6.02
C ALA A 802 13.35 5.45 -4.92
N ALA A 803 13.33 4.14 -5.16
CA ALA A 803 12.95 3.15 -4.19
C ALA A 803 14.10 2.15 -4.03
N ALA A 804 14.51 1.91 -2.79
CA ALA A 804 15.40 0.83 -2.38
C ALA A 804 14.93 0.38 -0.99
N PRO A 805 15.23 -0.86 -0.55
CA PRO A 805 14.91 -1.27 0.80
C PRO A 805 15.59 -0.36 1.82
N ALA A 806 14.95 -0.09 2.95
CA ALA A 806 15.62 0.63 4.02
C ALA A 806 16.71 -0.26 4.61
N LEU A 807 17.83 0.33 5.05
CA LEU A 807 18.89 -0.39 5.75
C LEU A 807 18.34 -1.22 6.94
N ASP A 808 17.33 -0.69 7.63
CA ASP A 808 16.65 -1.37 8.74
C ASP A 808 15.98 -2.70 8.32
N ASP A 809 15.58 -2.82 7.06
CA ASP A 809 14.97 -4.03 6.49
C ASP A 809 16.04 -5.06 6.10
N LEU A 810 17.30 -4.62 5.91
CA LEU A 810 18.38 -5.45 5.37
C LEU A 810 19.29 -6.08 6.42
N VAL A 811 19.11 -5.73 7.69
CA VAL A 811 19.93 -6.26 8.79
C VAL A 811 19.13 -7.27 9.60
N ALA A 812 19.32 -8.56 9.28
CA ALA A 812 18.54 -9.68 9.84
C ALA A 812 18.80 -10.00 11.33
N ASP A 813 19.96 -9.64 11.88
CA ASP A 813 20.36 -9.97 13.27
C ASP A 813 20.73 -8.70 14.07
N LYS A 814 19.71 -8.07 14.66
CA LYS A 814 19.86 -6.88 15.51
C LYS A 814 20.70 -7.11 16.78
N ALA A 815 21.03 -8.36 17.14
CA ALA A 815 21.77 -8.65 18.38
C ALA A 815 23.29 -8.44 18.22
N ASN A 816 23.83 -8.55 17.01
CA ASN A 816 25.27 -8.41 16.73
C ASN A 816 25.62 -7.23 15.82
N TRP A 817 24.61 -6.57 15.24
CA TRP A 817 24.83 -5.40 14.40
C TRP A 817 25.12 -4.14 15.23
N VAL A 818 26.13 -3.40 14.80
CA VAL A 818 26.46 -2.08 15.33
C VAL A 818 25.99 -1.05 14.32
N ASP A 819 24.85 -0.42 14.61
CA ASP A 819 24.29 0.62 13.75
C ASP A 819 25.15 1.89 13.79
N TRP A 820 26.04 2.05 12.81
CA TRP A 820 26.95 3.18 12.69
C TRP A 820 26.23 4.52 12.65
N ARG A 821 24.97 4.58 12.18
CA ARG A 821 24.14 5.80 12.13
C ARG A 821 23.97 6.42 13.50
N VAL A 822 23.92 5.58 14.55
CA VAL A 822 23.64 6.00 15.93
C VAL A 822 24.75 5.67 16.93
N SER A 823 25.60 4.68 16.66
CA SER A 823 26.71 4.32 17.54
C SER A 823 27.88 5.27 17.36
N GLU A 824 28.17 5.69 16.13
CA GLU A 824 29.35 6.48 15.79
C GLU A 824 29.05 7.97 15.70
N LYS A 825 30.01 8.78 16.16
CA LYS A 825 29.90 10.24 16.08
C LYS A 825 29.83 10.70 14.62
N LEU A 826 30.60 10.08 13.72
CA LEU A 826 30.60 10.41 12.30
C LEU A 826 29.30 9.99 11.61
N GLY A 827 28.71 8.84 11.98
CA GLY A 827 27.44 8.38 11.43
C GLY A 827 26.30 9.34 11.72
N LYS A 828 26.20 9.82 12.96
CA LYS A 828 25.22 10.88 13.33
C LYS A 828 25.37 12.12 12.48
N LYS A 829 26.61 12.51 12.21
CA LYS A 829 26.93 13.69 11.38
C LYS A 829 26.49 13.52 9.93
N ILE A 830 26.65 12.32 9.38
CA ILE A 830 26.19 11.95 8.03
C ILE A 830 24.66 11.96 7.99
N VAL A 831 24.00 11.33 8.96
CA VAL A 831 22.53 11.28 9.06
C VAL A 831 21.93 12.67 9.19
N GLU A 832 22.45 13.52 10.08
CA GLU A 832 22.00 14.91 10.22
C GLU A 832 22.14 15.71 8.91
N HIS A 833 23.15 15.42 8.08
CA HIS A 833 23.31 16.05 6.78
C HIS A 833 22.28 15.55 5.75
N ILE A 834 21.93 14.25 5.80
CA ILE A 834 20.96 13.61 4.90
C ILE A 834 19.51 14.00 5.25
N GLU A 835 19.19 14.04 6.54
CA GLU A 835 17.84 14.32 7.06
C GLU A 835 17.44 15.79 6.91
N MET A 836 18.40 16.67 6.62
CA MET A 836 18.06 18.06 6.33
C MET A 836 17.08 18.12 5.15
N PRO A 837 15.85 18.61 5.37
CA PRO A 837 14.82 18.56 4.36
C PRO A 837 15.25 19.34 3.11
N PRO A 838 14.75 18.95 1.91
CA PRO A 838 14.96 19.72 0.70
C PRO A 838 14.59 21.19 0.94
N VAL A 839 15.41 22.07 0.39
CA VAL A 839 15.27 23.53 0.55
C VAL A 839 13.86 23.95 0.15
N ARG A 840 13.07 24.46 1.10
CA ARG A 840 11.76 25.04 0.83
C ARG A 840 11.91 26.49 0.37
N GLU A 841 10.90 27.04 -0.31
CA GLU A 841 10.95 28.43 -0.80
C GLU A 841 11.20 29.45 0.33
N GLU A 842 10.75 29.13 1.55
CA GLU A 842 10.89 29.98 2.72
C GLU A 842 12.25 29.86 3.43
N THR A 843 13.07 28.84 3.12
CA THR A 843 14.32 28.57 3.82
C THR A 843 15.38 29.62 3.49
N LEU A 844 15.91 30.29 4.52
CA LEU A 844 17.02 31.21 4.38
C LEU A 844 18.35 30.45 4.24
N ARG A 845 19.15 30.84 3.25
CA ARG A 845 20.47 30.24 2.95
C ARG A 845 21.51 31.32 2.70
N LEU A 846 22.77 30.93 2.86
CA LEU A 846 23.92 31.68 2.40
C LEU A 846 24.57 30.94 1.23
N SER A 847 24.93 31.66 0.18
CA SER A 847 25.77 31.18 -0.92
C SER A 847 27.06 31.99 -0.91
N VAL A 848 28.18 31.32 -0.75
CA VAL A 848 29.52 31.90 -0.81
C VAL A 848 30.21 31.37 -2.06
N THR A 849 30.48 32.25 -3.02
CA THR A 849 31.09 31.92 -4.30
C THR A 849 32.46 32.57 -4.43
N LEU A 850 33.49 31.75 -4.57
CA LEU A 850 34.84 32.17 -4.95
C LEU A 850 35.02 31.95 -6.44
N THR A 851 35.55 32.94 -7.16
CA THR A 851 36.01 32.82 -8.55
C THR A 851 37.47 33.23 -8.62
N SER A 852 38.33 32.34 -9.12
CA SER A 852 39.77 32.57 -9.19
C SER A 852 40.40 31.92 -10.42
N ALA A 853 41.30 32.63 -11.10
CA ALA A 853 42.09 32.09 -12.21
C ALA A 853 43.35 31.34 -11.73
N VAL A 854 43.71 31.48 -10.45
CA VAL A 854 44.81 30.76 -9.80
C VAL A 854 44.25 29.87 -8.68
N PRO A 855 44.96 28.79 -8.28
CA PRO A 855 44.54 27.93 -7.19
C PRO A 855 44.37 28.70 -5.86
N VAL A 856 43.11 28.94 -5.47
CA VAL A 856 42.71 29.51 -4.18
C VAL A 856 41.58 28.63 -3.64
N HIS A 857 41.66 28.20 -2.38
CA HIS A 857 40.68 27.31 -1.77
C HIS A 857 39.70 28.09 -0.90
N LEU A 858 38.42 27.74 -0.99
CA LEU A 858 37.33 28.32 -0.21
C LEU A 858 36.93 27.41 0.95
N PHE A 859 36.80 27.99 2.13
CA PHE A 859 36.25 27.35 3.32
C PHE A 859 35.24 28.29 3.99
N VAL A 860 34.18 27.72 4.56
CA VAL A 860 33.22 28.43 5.39
C VAL A 860 33.07 27.69 6.71
N TYR A 861 33.08 28.44 7.81
CA TYR A 861 32.79 27.96 9.15
C TYR A 861 31.47 28.57 9.63
N ASN A 862 30.59 27.74 10.18
CA ASN A 862 29.36 28.23 10.81
C ASN A 862 29.67 28.80 12.23
N PRO A 863 28.67 29.38 12.93
CA PRO A 863 28.85 29.88 14.30
C PRO A 863 29.30 28.83 15.34
N ASP A 864 29.07 27.54 15.07
CA ASP A 864 29.50 26.42 15.91
C ASP A 864 30.93 25.94 15.58
N GLU A 865 31.65 26.65 14.69
CA GLU A 865 33.01 26.35 14.20
C GLU A 865 33.11 25.06 13.37
N ASP A 866 31.98 24.61 12.83
CA ASP A 866 31.86 23.51 11.91
C ASP A 866 32.19 23.98 10.47
N GLU A 867 33.01 23.20 9.74
CA GLU A 867 33.65 23.59 8.48
C GLU A 867 32.98 22.94 7.25
N CYS A 868 32.92 23.67 6.13
CA CYS A 868 32.63 23.12 4.80
C CYS A 868 33.58 23.73 3.76
N GLY A 869 34.13 22.91 2.86
CA GLY A 869 34.99 23.37 1.76
C GLY A 869 35.66 22.23 0.98
N ARG A 870 36.81 22.54 0.35
CA ARG A 870 37.57 21.59 -0.48
C ARG A 870 38.12 20.39 0.30
N GLU A 871 38.36 20.55 1.60
CA GLU A 871 38.80 19.46 2.48
C GLU A 871 37.62 18.62 2.99
N GLY A 872 36.42 18.80 2.41
CA GLY A 872 35.19 18.22 2.90
C GLY A 872 34.66 19.02 4.08
N GLY A 873 34.19 18.30 5.11
CA GLY A 873 33.77 18.89 6.37
C GLY A 873 32.30 18.64 6.71
N TYR A 874 31.92 19.12 7.88
CA TYR A 874 30.64 18.88 8.51
C TYR A 874 29.94 20.21 8.74
N ILE A 875 29.07 20.62 7.82
CA ILE A 875 27.96 21.54 8.09
C ILE A 875 26.73 20.83 7.53
N ALA A 876 25.78 20.51 8.41
CA ALA A 876 24.57 19.78 8.01
C ALA A 876 23.82 20.56 6.92
N GLY A 877 23.39 19.84 5.86
CA GLY A 877 22.70 20.42 4.70
C GLY A 877 23.51 21.39 3.82
N ALA A 878 24.82 21.58 4.07
CA ALA A 878 25.65 22.45 3.26
C ALA A 878 26.27 21.73 2.06
N ASN A 879 26.12 22.31 0.87
CA ASN A 879 26.66 21.78 -0.37
C ASN A 879 27.90 22.57 -0.79
N PHE A 880 28.95 21.85 -1.19
CA PHE A 880 30.13 22.42 -1.83
C PHE A 880 30.17 21.98 -3.29
N GLU A 881 30.25 22.92 -4.22
CA GLU A 881 30.26 22.68 -5.66
C GLU A 881 31.51 23.32 -6.29
N ILE A 882 32.13 22.61 -7.24
CA ILE A 882 33.26 23.11 -8.02
C ILE A 882 32.87 23.15 -9.50
N GLY A 883 33.03 24.32 -10.14
CA GLY A 883 32.69 24.53 -11.55
C GLY A 883 33.71 25.42 -12.24
N GLY A 884 34.53 24.85 -13.12
CA GLY A 884 35.57 25.57 -13.85
C GLY A 884 36.53 26.31 -12.90
N ASN A 885 36.51 27.64 -12.94
CA ASN A 885 37.34 28.52 -12.09
C ASN A 885 36.61 28.99 -10.82
N SER A 886 35.49 28.36 -10.45
CA SER A 886 34.67 28.75 -9.31
C SER A 886 34.46 27.63 -8.30
N GLN A 887 34.45 28.00 -7.03
CA GLN A 887 34.03 27.20 -5.89
C GLN A 887 32.82 27.87 -5.26
N GLN A 888 31.79 27.10 -4.91
CA GLN A 888 30.59 27.62 -4.29
C GLN A 888 30.18 26.76 -3.10
N ILE A 889 29.89 27.41 -1.97
CA ILE A 889 29.33 26.77 -0.79
C ILE A 889 27.92 27.33 -0.59
N PHE A 890 26.93 26.46 -0.55
CA PHE A 890 25.60 26.78 -0.07
C PHE A 890 25.44 26.20 1.32
N LEU A 891 24.92 26.98 2.26
CA LEU A 891 24.69 26.51 3.63
C LEU A 891 23.33 27.00 4.16
N PRO A 892 22.62 26.17 4.92
CA PRO A 892 21.40 26.58 5.60
C PRO A 892 21.74 27.59 6.69
N VAL A 893 20.84 28.56 6.92
CA VAL A 893 20.95 29.54 8.01
C VAL A 893 19.91 29.18 9.07
N SER A 894 20.36 28.59 10.17
CA SER A 894 19.51 28.16 11.29
C SER A 894 19.25 29.27 12.33
N GLY A 895 20.01 30.36 12.31
CA GLY A 895 19.90 31.45 13.28
C GLY A 895 20.84 32.63 13.02
N GLU A 896 20.77 33.64 13.89
CA GLU A 896 21.73 34.76 13.89
C GLU A 896 23.13 34.26 14.27
N GLY A 897 24.15 34.80 13.62
CA GLY A 897 25.51 34.42 13.91
C GLY A 897 26.51 34.94 12.89
N ASN A 898 27.79 34.76 13.20
CA ASN A 898 28.88 35.10 12.31
C ASN A 898 29.37 33.83 11.63
N TYR A 899 29.32 33.82 10.30
CA TYR A 899 29.90 32.77 9.48
C TYR A 899 31.27 33.23 9.02
N ARG A 900 32.31 32.44 9.24
CA ARG A 900 33.67 32.81 8.85
C ARG A 900 33.98 32.26 7.48
N VAL A 901 34.36 33.12 6.55
CA VAL A 901 34.85 32.74 5.23
C VAL A 901 36.37 32.79 5.24
N VAL A 902 37.03 31.71 4.82
CA VAL A 902 38.49 31.61 4.75
C VAL A 902 38.92 31.28 3.32
N LEU A 903 39.93 32.00 2.86
CA LEU A 903 40.57 31.84 1.56
C LEU A 903 42.03 31.45 1.76
N ARG A 904 42.45 30.36 1.11
CA ARG A 904 43.86 29.89 1.16
C ARG A 904 44.48 29.95 -0.22
N GLY A 905 45.54 30.73 -0.39
CA GLY A 905 46.21 30.89 -1.68
C GLY A 905 47.28 29.82 -1.88
N ALA A 906 47.05 28.86 -2.77
CA ALA A 906 48.08 27.91 -3.17
C ALA A 906 49.11 28.59 -4.10
N GLU A 907 48.67 29.58 -4.89
CA GLU A 907 49.54 30.41 -5.71
C GLU A 907 49.24 31.90 -5.54
N ASN A 908 50.17 32.74 -5.99
CA ASN A 908 49.96 34.18 -6.02
C ASN A 908 48.92 34.55 -7.07
N GLY A 909 47.88 35.30 -6.69
CA GLY A 909 46.99 35.91 -7.66
C GLY A 909 45.86 36.71 -7.05
N THR A 910 44.82 36.91 -7.85
CA THR A 910 43.67 37.74 -7.51
C THR A 910 42.39 36.95 -7.75
N CYS A 911 41.47 36.99 -6.78
CA CYS A 911 40.18 36.34 -6.85
C CYS A 911 39.01 37.30 -6.54
N THR A 912 37.80 36.84 -6.82
CA THR A 912 36.54 37.52 -6.52
C THR A 912 35.73 36.66 -5.57
N LEU A 913 35.22 37.26 -4.49
CA LEU A 913 34.35 36.62 -3.51
C LEU A 913 32.95 37.25 -3.61
N SER A 914 31.92 36.44 -3.83
CA SER A 914 30.52 36.87 -3.82
C SER A 914 29.78 36.14 -2.71
N ILE A 915 29.06 36.88 -1.88
CA ILE A 915 28.26 36.35 -0.78
C ILE A 915 26.82 36.77 -1.02
N LYS A 916 25.91 35.80 -1.05
CA LYS A 916 24.49 36.03 -1.30
C LYS A 916 23.68 35.39 -0.19
N SER A 917 22.62 36.06 0.23
CA SER A 917 21.56 35.43 1.00
C SER A 917 20.41 35.09 0.05
N LEU A 918 19.89 33.88 0.19
CA LEU A 918 18.81 33.34 -0.61
C LEU A 918 17.64 32.97 0.29
N GLN A 919 16.42 33.19 -0.17
CA GLN A 919 15.20 32.58 0.35
C GLN A 919 14.70 31.60 -0.71
N GLY A 920 14.81 30.30 -0.41
CA GLY A 920 14.74 29.24 -1.43
C GLY A 920 15.87 29.39 -2.44
N GLU A 921 15.52 29.52 -3.72
CA GLU A 921 16.44 29.82 -4.83
C GLU A 921 16.53 31.31 -5.16
N THR A 922 15.70 32.15 -4.52
CA THR A 922 15.64 33.58 -4.82
C THR A 922 16.70 34.34 -4.05
N VAL A 923 17.60 35.01 -4.76
CA VAL A 923 18.58 35.92 -4.14
C VAL A 923 17.86 37.14 -3.59
N ILE A 924 17.93 37.33 -2.27
CA ILE A 924 17.33 38.47 -1.58
C ILE A 924 18.35 39.57 -1.26
N LEU A 925 19.60 39.18 -0.98
CA LEU A 925 20.71 40.10 -0.72
C LEU A 925 21.97 39.58 -1.38
N SER A 926 22.83 40.50 -1.84
CA SER A 926 24.10 40.15 -2.46
C SER A 926 25.16 41.19 -2.11
N GLU A 927 26.33 40.69 -1.72
CA GLU A 927 27.55 41.45 -1.55
C GLU A 927 28.64 40.84 -2.44
N GLU A 928 29.39 41.68 -3.15
CA GLU A 928 30.41 41.24 -4.09
C GLU A 928 31.73 41.97 -3.84
N ILE A 929 32.75 41.21 -3.45
CA ILE A 929 34.11 41.68 -3.17
C ILE A 929 34.97 41.31 -4.38
N ARG A 930 35.11 42.27 -5.30
CA ARG A 930 35.64 42.02 -6.65
C ARG A 930 37.13 41.76 -6.75
N ARG A 931 37.93 42.16 -5.76
CA ARG A 931 39.38 42.07 -5.83
C ARG A 931 40.00 41.73 -4.48
N VAL A 932 40.33 40.45 -4.30
CA VAL A 932 41.11 39.95 -3.16
C VAL A 932 42.45 39.48 -3.69
N ASP A 933 43.52 40.18 -3.34
CA ASP A 933 44.89 39.79 -3.69
C ASP A 933 45.41 38.82 -2.60
N ILE A 934 45.79 37.61 -3.01
CA ILE A 934 46.23 36.53 -2.11
C ILE A 934 47.55 35.95 -2.61
N LYS A 935 48.46 35.65 -1.67
CA LYS A 935 49.77 35.06 -1.96
C LYS A 935 49.77 33.55 -1.71
N ALA A 936 50.76 32.87 -2.29
CA ALA A 936 51.07 31.49 -1.95
C ALA A 936 51.28 31.34 -0.42
N HIS A 937 50.72 30.28 0.15
CA HIS A 937 50.70 29.94 1.58
C HIS A 937 49.99 30.96 2.48
N GLN A 938 49.26 31.93 1.91
CA GLN A 938 48.55 32.93 2.69
C GLN A 938 47.11 32.49 2.97
N SER A 939 46.71 32.61 4.24
CA SER A 939 45.31 32.50 4.67
C SER A 939 44.72 33.91 4.87
N LEU A 940 43.54 34.15 4.33
CA LEU A 940 42.73 35.37 4.54
C LEU A 940 41.36 34.97 5.07
N SER A 941 40.88 35.65 6.11
CA SER A 941 39.58 35.40 6.72
C SER A 941 38.70 36.65 6.73
N THR A 942 37.39 36.45 6.71
CA THR A 942 36.40 37.49 7.01
C THR A 942 35.16 36.90 7.63
N ASP A 943 34.51 37.64 8.51
CA ASP A 943 33.22 37.26 9.08
C ASP A 943 32.07 37.82 8.22
N VAL A 944 31.03 37.01 8.08
CA VAL A 944 29.75 37.33 7.48
C VAL A 944 28.72 37.31 8.60
N ALA A 945 28.33 38.50 9.06
CA ALA A 945 27.34 38.65 10.10
C ALA A 945 25.93 38.49 9.51
N VAL A 946 25.17 37.55 10.05
CA VAL A 946 23.76 37.31 9.69
C VAL A 946 22.88 37.71 10.88
N SER A 947 21.91 38.59 10.65
CA SER A 947 20.93 39.02 11.67
C SER A 947 19.52 39.18 11.10
N PHE A 948 18.49 39.06 11.94
CA PHE A 948 17.09 39.25 11.60
C PHE A 948 16.55 40.52 12.30
N LYS A 949 16.53 41.63 11.57
CA LYS A 949 15.99 42.92 12.10
C LYS A 949 14.51 43.04 11.71
N ASP A 950 13.80 44.03 12.27
CA ASP A 950 12.36 44.31 12.03
C ASP A 950 11.95 44.52 10.55
N GLY A 951 12.86 44.39 9.58
CA GLY A 951 12.62 44.44 8.13
C GLY A 951 13.09 43.21 7.35
N GLY A 952 13.44 42.09 8.00
CA GLY A 952 13.89 40.84 7.36
C GLY A 952 15.36 40.50 7.62
N PRO A 953 15.88 39.42 6.99
CA PRO A 953 17.27 39.01 7.14
C PRO A 953 18.22 40.06 6.56
N SER A 954 19.38 40.24 7.20
CA SER A 954 20.45 41.11 6.74
C SER A 954 21.79 40.37 6.79
N ILE A 955 22.64 40.61 5.78
CA ILE A 955 24.01 40.13 5.72
C ILE A 955 24.99 41.32 5.66
N GLU A 956 26.10 41.23 6.38
CA GLU A 956 27.21 42.18 6.32
C GLU A 956 28.53 41.40 6.29
N ALA A 957 29.27 41.50 5.18
CA ALA A 957 30.56 40.84 5.02
C ALA A 957 31.73 41.84 5.09
N GLY A 958 32.79 41.47 5.79
CA GLY A 958 34.04 42.22 5.75
C GLY A 958 34.86 41.95 4.48
N THR A 959 35.94 42.71 4.29
CA THR A 959 36.97 42.33 3.30
C THR A 959 37.87 41.25 3.90
N PRO A 960 38.19 40.15 3.17
CA PRO A 960 39.16 39.15 3.61
C PRO A 960 40.53 39.75 3.94
N GLN A 961 41.06 39.47 5.14
CA GLN A 961 42.35 39.95 5.63
C GLN A 961 43.09 38.84 6.39
N ILE A 962 44.39 38.99 6.62
CA ILE A 962 45.13 38.06 7.50
C ILE A 962 44.56 38.18 8.92
N SER A 963 44.21 37.04 9.52
CA SER A 963 43.77 36.96 10.92
C SER A 963 44.78 37.61 11.86
N LYS A 964 44.27 38.16 12.97
CA LYS A 964 45.12 38.79 14.00
C LYS A 964 44.90 38.13 15.35
N GLY A 965 45.99 37.94 16.06
CA GLY A 965 45.94 37.47 17.45
C GLY A 965 45.37 38.53 18.38
N ALA A 966 45.15 38.15 19.64
CA ALA A 966 44.66 39.06 20.69
C ALA A 966 45.59 40.27 20.93
N ASP A 967 46.85 40.19 20.52
CA ASP A 967 47.85 41.26 20.57
C ASP A 967 47.83 42.20 19.33
N GLY A 968 46.97 41.90 18.35
CA GLY A 968 46.82 42.65 17.10
C GLY A 968 47.85 42.31 16.03
N ASN A 969 48.75 41.35 16.27
CA ASN A 969 49.75 40.92 15.29
C ASN A 969 49.13 39.98 14.26
N PRO A 970 49.54 40.05 12.97
CA PRO A 970 49.09 39.11 11.94
C PRO A 970 49.54 37.68 12.25
N LEU A 971 48.63 36.71 12.09
CA LEU A 971 48.87 35.29 12.24
C LEU A 971 48.92 34.64 10.85
N TYR A 972 50.13 34.39 10.34
CA TYR A 972 50.31 33.85 8.99
C TYR A 972 50.03 32.34 8.88
N TYR A 973 50.07 31.61 10.00
CA TYR A 973 49.83 30.18 10.07
C TYR A 973 48.49 29.83 10.75
N ASP A 974 47.58 30.81 10.85
CA ASP A 974 46.19 30.61 11.26
C ASP A 974 45.39 30.24 9.99
N PHE A 975 45.32 28.94 9.72
CA PHE A 975 44.75 28.40 8.49
C PHE A 975 43.24 28.31 8.56
N ASP A 976 42.63 28.12 9.74
CA ASP A 976 41.16 28.12 9.92
C ASP A 976 40.59 29.53 10.20
N GLY A 977 41.46 30.53 10.32
CA GLY A 977 41.11 31.93 10.48
C GLY A 977 40.53 32.27 11.85
N ASN A 978 40.64 31.40 12.86
CA ASN A 978 39.99 31.55 14.16
C ASN A 978 40.65 32.57 15.10
N GLY A 979 41.74 33.21 14.66
CA GLY A 979 42.51 34.18 15.42
C GLY A 979 43.53 33.54 16.36
N LYS A 980 43.86 32.27 16.16
CA LYS A 980 44.88 31.52 16.92
C LYS A 980 45.70 30.67 15.96
N ILE A 981 46.95 30.41 16.34
CA ILE A 981 47.76 29.35 15.75
C ILE A 981 47.73 28.23 16.78
N ASP A 982 47.01 27.15 16.51
CA ASP A 982 46.82 26.05 17.45
C ASP A 982 47.01 24.67 16.81
N ASP A 983 46.69 23.62 17.55
CA ASP A 983 46.92 22.24 17.09
C ASP A 983 46.07 21.91 15.85
N LYS A 984 44.95 22.60 15.59
CA LYS A 984 44.16 22.40 14.37
C LYS A 984 44.94 22.83 13.12
N ASP A 985 45.69 23.93 13.20
CA ASP A 985 46.53 24.40 12.10
C ASP A 985 47.69 23.43 11.83
N ILE A 986 48.25 22.87 12.90
CA ILE A 986 49.31 21.86 12.82
C ILE A 986 48.77 20.58 12.16
N GLU A 987 47.60 20.10 12.58
CA GLU A 987 46.98 18.90 12.02
C GLU A 987 46.62 19.08 10.53
N LYS A 988 46.26 20.28 10.07
CA LYS A 988 46.02 20.56 8.65
C LYS A 988 47.26 20.27 7.80
N VAL A 989 48.46 20.73 8.20
CA VAL A 989 49.72 20.40 7.50
C VAL A 989 50.09 18.93 7.68
N LYS A 990 50.01 18.43 8.91
CA LYS A 990 50.40 17.07 9.26
C LYS A 990 49.56 16.00 8.55
N SER A 991 48.30 16.30 8.23
CA SER A 991 47.44 15.40 7.44
C SER A 991 48.01 15.07 6.06
N ARG A 992 48.89 15.92 5.52
CA ARG A 992 49.54 15.76 4.20
C ARG A 992 51.03 15.42 4.30
N TRP A 993 51.50 15.12 5.51
CA TRP A 993 52.88 14.78 5.76
C TRP A 993 53.38 13.64 4.85
N HIS A 994 54.62 13.77 4.36
CA HIS A 994 55.29 12.88 3.41
C HIS A 994 54.76 12.90 1.98
N SER A 995 53.76 13.71 1.66
CA SER A 995 53.29 13.84 0.27
C SER A 995 54.21 14.71 -0.58
N LYS A 996 54.31 14.40 -1.88
CA LYS A 996 55.20 15.09 -2.84
C LYS A 996 54.47 15.54 -4.10
N ILE A 997 55.07 16.48 -4.82
CA ILE A 997 54.57 16.90 -6.14
C ILE A 997 54.28 15.68 -7.03
N GLY A 998 53.03 15.56 -7.47
CA GLY A 998 52.55 14.47 -8.32
C GLY A 998 51.78 13.36 -7.57
N GLU A 999 51.70 13.42 -6.24
CA GLU A 999 50.85 12.55 -5.43
C GLU A 999 49.52 13.24 -5.07
N ASP A 1000 48.41 12.51 -5.02
CA ASP A 1000 47.07 13.10 -4.81
C ASP A 1000 46.89 13.76 -3.43
N ALA A 1001 47.64 13.29 -2.44
CA ALA A 1001 47.66 13.88 -1.10
C ALA A 1001 48.42 15.22 -1.03
N TYR A 1002 49.25 15.53 -2.02
CA TYR A 1002 50.06 16.76 -2.02
C TYR A 1002 49.21 17.98 -2.32
N ASP A 1003 49.23 18.96 -1.41
CA ASP A 1003 48.62 20.27 -1.62
C ASP A 1003 49.70 21.35 -1.52
N PRO A 1004 49.98 22.09 -2.61
CA PRO A 1004 51.04 23.10 -2.62
C PRO A 1004 50.83 24.23 -1.61
N PHE A 1005 49.61 24.42 -1.08
CA PHE A 1005 49.40 25.38 0.01
C PHE A 1005 50.22 25.02 1.27
N TYR A 1006 50.39 23.73 1.56
CA TYR A 1006 51.04 23.25 2.78
C TYR A 1006 52.54 22.96 2.63
N ASP A 1007 53.11 23.10 1.43
CA ASP A 1007 54.54 23.07 1.16
C ASP A 1007 55.15 24.46 1.40
N LEU A 1008 55.31 24.81 2.68
CA LEU A 1008 55.59 26.17 3.15
C LEU A 1008 56.99 26.66 2.75
N ASP A 1009 57.93 25.77 2.47
CA ASP A 1009 59.27 26.09 1.98
C ASP A 1009 59.47 25.87 0.47
N ASN A 1010 58.46 25.34 -0.23
CA ASN A 1010 58.40 25.11 -1.68
C ASN A 1010 59.51 24.15 -2.17
N ASP A 1011 59.87 23.14 -1.38
CA ASP A 1011 60.88 22.15 -1.76
C ASP A 1011 60.30 20.97 -2.58
N GLY A 1012 58.96 20.90 -2.69
CA GLY A 1012 58.22 19.89 -3.41
C GLY A 1012 57.81 18.68 -2.57
N GLU A 1013 58.00 18.73 -1.25
CA GLU A 1013 57.62 17.70 -0.28
C GLU A 1013 57.05 18.33 1.00
N ILE A 1014 55.86 17.90 1.43
CA ILE A 1014 55.33 18.32 2.75
C ILE A 1014 56.04 17.51 3.83
N SER A 1015 57.03 18.13 4.46
CA SER A 1015 57.98 17.48 5.36
C SER A 1015 57.78 17.86 6.83
N ILE A 1016 58.66 17.35 7.70
CA ILE A 1016 58.73 17.80 9.10
C ILE A 1016 59.03 19.29 9.22
N LEU A 1017 59.69 19.90 8.23
CA LEU A 1017 60.03 21.32 8.26
C LEU A 1017 58.77 22.19 8.15
N ASP A 1018 57.80 21.81 7.31
CA ASP A 1018 56.53 22.50 7.18
C ASP A 1018 55.71 22.42 8.47
N VAL A 1019 55.60 21.21 9.03
CA VAL A 1019 54.87 21.01 10.29
C VAL A 1019 55.53 21.75 11.46
N THR A 1020 56.86 21.70 11.57
CA THR A 1020 57.58 22.46 12.61
C THR A 1020 57.53 23.96 12.38
N GLY A 1021 57.41 24.42 11.13
CA GLY A 1021 57.19 25.81 10.78
C GLY A 1021 55.92 26.36 11.43
N VAL A 1022 54.82 25.61 11.39
CA VAL A 1022 53.56 25.98 12.08
C VAL A 1022 53.69 25.80 13.59
N ALA A 1023 54.20 24.66 14.06
CA ALA A 1023 54.28 24.34 15.49
C ALA A 1023 55.16 25.32 16.29
N TYR A 1024 56.24 25.84 15.69
CA TYR A 1024 57.11 26.84 16.32
C TYR A 1024 56.40 28.18 16.55
N ASN A 1025 55.35 28.47 15.77
CA ASN A 1025 54.55 29.70 15.88
C ASN A 1025 53.28 29.51 16.72
N ASN A 1026 53.00 28.29 17.21
CA ASN A 1026 51.94 28.04 18.18
C ASN A 1026 52.43 28.44 19.60
N PRO A 1027 51.82 29.43 20.26
CA PRO A 1027 52.26 29.93 21.57
C PRO A 1027 52.05 28.92 22.73
N ARG A 1028 51.35 27.81 22.50
CA ARG A 1028 51.10 26.72 23.45
C ARG A 1028 51.82 25.42 23.10
N SER A 1029 52.57 25.35 22.00
CA SER A 1029 53.20 24.07 21.63
C SER A 1029 54.24 23.66 22.68
N THR A 1030 54.00 22.50 23.30
CA THR A 1030 55.03 21.74 23.99
C THR A 1030 55.58 20.70 23.03
N PHE A 1031 56.07 21.16 21.87
CA PHE A 1031 56.74 20.32 20.87
C PHE A 1031 58.25 20.27 21.14
#